data_AF-A0A0F9MGZ4-F1
#
_entry.id   AF-A0A0F9MGZ4-F1
#
_cell.length_a   1.000
_cell.length_b   1.000
_cell.length_c   1.000
_cell.angle_alpha   90.00
_cell.angle_beta   90.00
_cell.angle_gamma   90.00
#
_symmetry.space_group_name_H-M   'P 1'
#
loop_
_entity.id
_entity.type
_entity.pdbx_description
1 polymer ?
#
loop_
_entity_poly.entity_id
_entity_poly.type
_entity_poly.pdbx_seq_one_letter_code
_entity_poly.pdbx_strand_id
1 'polypeptide(L)'
;MKQEVKIDQADYTIFILVRDTSGNAKTALAFGDIDLAYARVETDNDVTTTDVAPVDLVTPLLTDPHLDWGFLEVAAADHPGLYRLDIADAVFATGAWSSVVTLTGAGLEPSHCEFMLVPEEPYSRIVPDAAGVAPTAVENRQEMDNNSTELAKIGTIPALDGAGQTIGAAIGKLADDNAGATFDAGTDSLNKIRDDRTLPAADYTIVGDLGTVQSADNNTILSHADYGNAKLVRSTTPANKLDVSATGEAGLDFDNIKDATAPHALTNITVPVVTTNTDTAIELAKVPKSDSNVSWNATALGAIEGEVDDAIATAKLDHLVQTAAAEDEVADNSIIARLAATEGDWSEYNDENHSLEAIRVRGDAAWITGGGGGISDILNVQSMIPNEIDLANTVTIRLALGLTNMLDDLPSTVEITPGTITIDRKAIGGTSWTNIENAVACSEAAGLIYYDEVFDTGAGYLEGDSIRITFKSQKITVAANDYEITDATGWIFQTSIRQTMVGTNGANTTVPDAAGVAPTADEVRDAILDDATRFSGGNIDVAISSRGTADAGDAMNLAADAIKAVSYDETSAFPLKADDSAATQIARVGADGDTLETLSDQIDDVPTVAEFNARTIVSAGYVVVGDTIAGVTTATNLTNAPTSGDLTATMKTSVNTEVLDVLNTDTFAEPGQEAPPATTSLVKKIGYLYKFLRNKIITDATGVEVYNDAGAVVDQKSTISDDGTDFTRGKFGSGP
;
A
#
# COMPACT_ATOMS: atom_id res chain seq x y z
N MET A 1 -13.46 -56.98 5.13
CA MET A 1 -12.73 -56.28 4.05
C MET A 1 -13.73 -56.13 2.94
N LYS A 2 -14.10 -54.90 2.57
CA LYS A 2 -15.17 -54.69 1.58
C LYS A 2 -14.71 -55.17 0.21
N GLN A 3 -15.57 -55.89 -0.48
CA GLN A 3 -15.34 -56.31 -1.86
C GLN A 3 -15.91 -55.24 -2.80
N GLU A 4 -15.09 -54.74 -3.70
CA GLU A 4 -15.53 -53.80 -4.73
C GLU A 4 -16.32 -54.55 -5.81
N VAL A 5 -17.58 -54.14 -6.00
CA VAL A 5 -18.54 -54.70 -6.94
C VAL A 5 -19.17 -53.54 -7.69
N LYS A 6 -19.45 -53.70 -8.98
CA LYS A 6 -20.06 -52.63 -9.76
C LYS A 6 -21.54 -52.44 -9.41
N ILE A 7 -22.02 -51.22 -9.53
CA ILE A 7 -23.45 -50.87 -9.46
C ILE A 7 -24.20 -51.56 -10.62
N ASP A 8 -25.40 -52.07 -10.33
CA ASP A 8 -26.24 -52.89 -11.23
C ASP A 8 -25.54 -54.19 -11.71
N GLN A 9 -24.61 -54.74 -10.92
CA GLN A 9 -24.04 -56.06 -11.17
C GLN A 9 -25.08 -57.16 -10.93
N ALA A 10 -25.33 -57.98 -11.95
CA ALA A 10 -26.20 -59.15 -11.89
C ALA A 10 -25.41 -60.46 -11.59
N ASP A 11 -26.13 -61.51 -11.19
CA ASP A 11 -25.64 -62.90 -11.04
C ASP A 11 -24.39 -63.05 -10.14
N TYR A 12 -24.38 -62.44 -8.95
CA TYR A 12 -23.17 -62.35 -8.10
C TYR A 12 -23.05 -63.44 -7.01
N THR A 13 -22.38 -64.55 -7.31
CA THR A 13 -22.13 -65.65 -6.36
C THR A 13 -20.89 -65.40 -5.47
N ILE A 14 -21.02 -65.67 -4.17
CA ILE A 14 -19.92 -65.65 -3.19
C ILE A 14 -19.76 -66.99 -2.46
N PHE A 15 -18.64 -67.13 -1.73
CA PHE A 15 -18.47 -68.17 -0.71
C PHE A 15 -18.47 -67.55 0.69
N ILE A 16 -19.31 -68.09 1.58
CA ILE A 16 -19.45 -67.65 2.98
C ILE A 16 -19.08 -68.79 3.94
N LEU A 17 -18.36 -68.47 5.03
CA LEU A 17 -17.95 -69.42 6.05
C LEU A 17 -18.86 -69.29 7.27
N VAL A 18 -19.68 -70.31 7.53
CA VAL A 18 -20.67 -70.32 8.62
C VAL A 18 -20.16 -71.16 9.81
N ARG A 19 -20.39 -70.66 11.02
CA ARG A 19 -19.91 -71.26 12.28
C ARG A 19 -21.03 -71.46 13.29
N ASP A 20 -20.81 -72.36 14.25
CA ASP A 20 -21.62 -72.45 15.46
C ASP A 20 -21.26 -71.34 16.47
N THR A 21 -22.09 -71.11 17.48
CA THR A 21 -21.82 -70.13 18.55
C THR A 21 -20.63 -70.46 19.46
N SER A 22 -19.89 -71.53 19.18
CA SER A 22 -18.59 -71.86 19.80
C SER A 22 -17.41 -71.65 18.83
N GLY A 23 -17.65 -71.05 17.65
CA GLY A 23 -16.66 -70.71 16.65
C GLY A 23 -16.20 -71.86 15.75
N ASN A 24 -16.81 -73.05 15.86
CA ASN A 24 -16.47 -74.20 15.01
C ASN A 24 -17.19 -74.11 13.65
N ALA A 25 -16.58 -74.65 12.60
CA ALA A 25 -17.22 -74.76 11.30
C ALA A 25 -18.52 -75.58 11.36
N LYS A 26 -19.63 -75.01 10.88
CA LYS A 26 -20.96 -75.62 10.94
C LYS A 26 -21.33 -76.26 9.61
N THR A 27 -21.29 -77.59 9.54
CA THR A 27 -21.63 -78.36 8.34
C THR A 27 -23.10 -78.77 8.28
N ALA A 28 -23.56 -79.18 7.10
CA ALA A 28 -24.88 -79.74 6.81
C ALA A 28 -26.09 -78.86 7.22
N LEU A 29 -25.99 -77.54 7.02
CA LEU A 29 -27.14 -76.63 7.06
C LEU A 29 -27.94 -76.71 5.76
N ALA A 30 -29.27 -76.77 5.86
CA ALA A 30 -30.18 -76.52 4.75
C ALA A 30 -30.55 -75.02 4.69
N PHE A 31 -31.10 -74.58 3.55
CA PHE A 31 -31.62 -73.22 3.39
C PHE A 31 -32.65 -72.84 4.48
N GLY A 32 -33.45 -73.80 4.97
CA GLY A 32 -34.43 -73.59 6.03
C GLY A 32 -33.87 -73.55 7.46
N ASP A 33 -32.56 -73.71 7.66
CA ASP A 33 -31.89 -73.58 8.97
C ASP A 33 -31.29 -72.18 9.19
N ILE A 34 -31.34 -71.31 8.18
CA ILE A 34 -30.76 -69.96 8.18
C ILE A 34 -31.83 -68.88 7.90
N ASP A 35 -31.55 -67.67 8.36
CA ASP A 35 -32.26 -66.45 8.00
C ASP A 35 -31.27 -65.52 7.27
N LEU A 36 -31.76 -64.77 6.28
CA LEU A 36 -30.96 -63.81 5.51
C LEU A 36 -31.58 -62.42 5.59
N ALA A 37 -30.73 -61.41 5.69
CA ALA A 37 -31.12 -60.00 5.58
C ALA A 37 -30.01 -59.20 4.93
N TYR A 38 -30.34 -58.11 4.25
CA TYR A 38 -29.35 -57.18 3.72
C TYR A 38 -29.65 -55.73 4.09
N ALA A 39 -28.57 -54.95 4.21
CA ALA A 39 -28.61 -53.51 4.41
C ALA A 39 -27.92 -52.80 3.24
N ARG A 40 -28.40 -51.62 2.85
CA ARG A 40 -27.78 -50.74 1.85
C ARG A 40 -27.61 -49.35 2.45
N VAL A 41 -26.45 -48.74 2.19
CA VAL A 41 -26.19 -47.33 2.48
C VAL A 41 -26.40 -46.55 1.19
N GLU A 42 -27.44 -45.73 1.18
CA GLU A 42 -27.93 -45.04 -0.01
C GLU A 42 -27.09 -43.76 -0.27
N THR A 43 -27.23 -43.15 -1.45
CA THR A 43 -26.33 -42.08 -1.92
C THR A 43 -26.41 -40.76 -1.14
N ASP A 44 -27.39 -40.62 -0.26
CA ASP A 44 -27.56 -39.56 0.74
C ASP A 44 -27.03 -39.95 2.14
N ASN A 45 -26.49 -41.16 2.29
CA ASN A 45 -26.05 -41.85 3.51
C ASN A 45 -27.15 -42.36 4.45
N ASP A 46 -28.43 -42.36 4.05
CA ASP A 46 -29.44 -43.12 4.79
C ASP A 46 -29.23 -44.64 4.64
N VAL A 47 -29.77 -45.42 5.58
CA VAL A 47 -29.59 -46.89 5.61
C VAL A 47 -30.92 -47.61 5.52
N THR A 48 -31.12 -48.34 4.42
CA THR A 48 -32.28 -49.22 4.22
C THR A 48 -31.92 -50.67 4.57
N THR A 49 -32.89 -51.44 5.07
CA THR A 49 -32.72 -52.85 5.47
C THR A 49 -33.89 -53.70 5.01
N THR A 50 -33.63 -54.91 4.54
CA THR A 50 -34.63 -55.85 4.04
C THR A 50 -34.32 -57.28 4.47
N ASP A 51 -35.26 -57.91 5.19
CA ASP A 51 -35.24 -59.34 5.49
C ASP A 51 -35.68 -60.14 4.25
N VAL A 52 -35.00 -61.25 3.95
CA VAL A 52 -35.24 -62.07 2.75
C VAL A 52 -35.26 -63.57 3.08
N ALA A 53 -36.10 -64.32 2.37
CA ALA A 53 -36.13 -65.78 2.52
C ALA A 53 -35.01 -66.43 1.68
N PRO A 54 -34.17 -67.30 2.28
CA PRO A 54 -33.21 -68.10 1.52
C PRO A 54 -33.91 -69.11 0.60
N VAL A 55 -33.28 -69.43 -0.52
CA VAL A 55 -33.82 -70.30 -1.56
C VAL A 55 -32.99 -71.58 -1.69
N ASP A 56 -33.67 -72.72 -1.86
CA ASP A 56 -33.03 -74.01 -2.12
C ASP A 56 -32.42 -74.04 -3.53
N LEU A 57 -31.13 -74.37 -3.66
CA LEU A 57 -30.51 -74.66 -4.95
C LEU A 57 -30.98 -76.05 -5.41
N VAL A 58 -32.10 -76.07 -6.14
CA VAL A 58 -32.87 -77.28 -6.44
C VAL A 58 -32.01 -78.35 -7.14
N THR A 59 -31.85 -79.48 -6.44
CA THR A 59 -30.92 -80.60 -6.75
C THR A 59 -29.43 -80.19 -6.72
N PRO A 60 -28.67 -80.55 -5.66
CA PRO A 60 -27.51 -79.77 -5.24
C PRO A 60 -26.24 -79.99 -6.09
N LEU A 61 -26.07 -79.20 -7.15
CA LEU A 61 -24.79 -79.08 -7.86
C LEU A 61 -24.24 -77.66 -7.75
N LEU A 62 -22.99 -77.53 -7.27
CA LEU A 62 -22.28 -76.25 -7.22
C LEU A 62 -22.07 -75.59 -8.60
N THR A 63 -22.33 -76.33 -9.68
CA THR A 63 -22.25 -75.91 -11.08
C THR A 63 -23.56 -75.34 -11.64
N ASP A 64 -24.65 -75.36 -10.88
CA ASP A 64 -25.93 -74.82 -11.34
C ASP A 64 -25.87 -73.29 -11.51
N PRO A 65 -26.70 -72.69 -12.38
CA PRO A 65 -26.74 -71.24 -12.59
C PRO A 65 -26.95 -70.44 -11.30
N HIS A 66 -26.69 -69.13 -11.35
CA HIS A 66 -27.03 -68.24 -10.26
C HIS A 66 -28.56 -68.23 -10.01
N LEU A 67 -28.96 -68.11 -8.75
CA LEU A 67 -30.35 -67.92 -8.35
C LEU A 67 -30.43 -67.07 -7.08
N ASP A 68 -31.14 -65.94 -7.11
CA ASP A 68 -31.36 -65.03 -5.98
C ASP A 68 -31.55 -65.76 -4.63
N TRP A 69 -30.65 -65.51 -3.69
CA TRP A 69 -30.63 -66.09 -2.33
C TRP A 69 -30.48 -67.60 -2.27
N GLY A 70 -30.01 -68.22 -3.35
CA GLY A 70 -29.64 -69.62 -3.44
C GLY A 70 -28.49 -69.98 -2.50
N PHE A 71 -28.67 -71.01 -1.68
CA PHE A 71 -27.71 -71.43 -0.66
C PHE A 71 -27.40 -72.93 -0.71
N LEU A 72 -26.10 -73.29 -0.68
CA LEU A 72 -25.66 -74.70 -0.73
C LEU A 72 -24.28 -74.92 -0.07
N GLU A 73 -24.09 -76.02 0.66
CA GLU A 73 -22.78 -76.39 1.24
C GLU A 73 -21.78 -76.79 0.15
N VAL A 74 -20.54 -76.30 0.23
CA VAL A 74 -19.48 -76.60 -0.76
C VAL A 74 -18.94 -78.02 -0.57
N ALA A 75 -18.43 -78.36 0.62
CA ALA A 75 -17.96 -79.70 0.93
C ALA A 75 -17.80 -79.91 2.45
N ALA A 76 -18.75 -80.60 3.09
CA ALA A 76 -18.74 -80.87 4.54
C ALA A 76 -17.46 -81.58 5.06
N ALA A 77 -16.70 -82.26 4.20
CA ALA A 77 -15.47 -82.98 4.57
C ALA A 77 -14.20 -82.17 4.29
N ASP A 78 -14.04 -81.62 3.08
CA ASP A 78 -12.82 -80.95 2.64
C ASP A 78 -12.80 -79.44 2.96
N HIS A 79 -13.98 -78.81 2.98
CA HIS A 79 -14.19 -77.38 3.27
C HIS A 79 -15.34 -77.21 4.27
N PRO A 80 -15.24 -77.80 5.48
CA PRO A 80 -16.33 -77.79 6.45
C PRO A 80 -16.77 -76.37 6.78
N GLY A 81 -18.09 -76.14 6.76
CA GLY A 81 -18.70 -74.84 7.05
C GLY A 81 -18.59 -73.80 5.95
N LEU A 82 -18.03 -74.13 4.78
CA LEU A 82 -18.02 -73.23 3.61
C LEU A 82 -19.25 -73.50 2.73
N TYR A 83 -20.00 -72.44 2.41
CA TYR A 83 -21.22 -72.49 1.60
C TYR A 83 -21.11 -71.54 0.40
N ARG A 84 -21.72 -71.92 -0.72
CA ARG A 84 -22.09 -71.01 -1.81
C ARG A 84 -23.31 -70.22 -1.34
N LEU A 85 -23.26 -68.90 -1.51
CA LEU A 85 -24.41 -68.02 -1.37
C LEU A 85 -24.50 -67.13 -2.62
N ASP A 86 -25.64 -67.19 -3.29
CA ASP A 86 -25.96 -66.37 -4.44
C ASP A 86 -26.65 -65.08 -3.98
N ILE A 87 -26.03 -63.93 -4.27
CA ILE A 87 -26.50 -62.62 -3.81
C ILE A 87 -27.36 -61.97 -4.91
N ALA A 88 -28.63 -61.75 -4.61
CA ALA A 88 -29.60 -61.18 -5.54
C ALA A 88 -29.23 -59.76 -6.02
N ASP A 89 -29.50 -59.47 -7.29
CA ASP A 89 -29.20 -58.21 -7.99
C ASP A 89 -29.64 -56.94 -7.22
N ALA A 90 -30.74 -57.03 -6.47
CA ALA A 90 -31.28 -55.93 -5.66
C ALA A 90 -30.31 -55.40 -4.56
N VAL A 91 -29.28 -56.17 -4.21
CA VAL A 91 -28.21 -55.77 -3.28
C VAL A 91 -27.22 -54.80 -3.93
N PHE A 92 -27.02 -54.90 -5.25
CA PHE A 92 -26.02 -54.15 -6.03
C PHE A 92 -26.63 -53.05 -6.90
N ALA A 93 -27.97 -52.97 -6.98
CA ALA A 93 -28.69 -51.97 -7.74
C ALA A 93 -28.26 -50.52 -7.43
N THR A 94 -28.50 -49.61 -8.37
CA THR A 94 -28.37 -48.15 -8.25
C THR A 94 -28.97 -47.54 -6.97
N GLY A 95 -28.47 -46.37 -6.60
CA GLY A 95 -28.92 -45.59 -5.44
C GLY A 95 -28.16 -45.88 -4.13
N ALA A 96 -27.23 -46.84 -4.11
CA ALA A 96 -26.38 -47.14 -2.96
C ALA A 96 -24.89 -47.20 -3.31
N TRP A 97 -24.03 -46.93 -2.32
CA TRP A 97 -22.57 -46.98 -2.44
C TRP A 97 -21.91 -48.07 -1.58
N SER A 98 -22.65 -48.67 -0.66
CA SER A 98 -22.20 -49.86 0.07
C SER A 98 -23.40 -50.71 0.48
N SER A 99 -23.21 -52.03 0.52
CA SER A 99 -24.21 -52.97 1.02
C SER A 99 -23.58 -54.03 1.91
N VAL A 100 -24.36 -54.60 2.81
CA VAL A 100 -23.94 -55.67 3.72
C VAL A 100 -25.02 -56.74 3.75
N VAL A 101 -24.64 -57.98 3.45
CA VAL A 101 -25.50 -59.17 3.56
C VAL A 101 -25.14 -59.89 4.87
N THR A 102 -26.17 -60.26 5.63
CA THR A 102 -26.05 -60.92 6.93
C THR A 102 -26.77 -62.26 6.90
N LEU A 103 -26.09 -63.31 7.35
CA LEU A 103 -26.64 -64.65 7.57
C LEU A 103 -26.70 -64.93 9.07
N THR A 104 -27.90 -65.24 9.55
CA THR A 104 -28.19 -65.68 10.92
C THR A 104 -28.87 -67.05 10.94
N GLY A 105 -29.09 -67.62 12.12
CA GLY A 105 -29.82 -68.88 12.27
C GLY A 105 -29.69 -69.46 13.68
N ALA A 106 -30.49 -70.46 14.00
CA ALA A 106 -30.60 -71.01 15.35
C ALA A 106 -29.31 -71.74 15.79
N GLY A 107 -28.52 -71.09 16.66
CA GLY A 107 -27.25 -71.63 17.16
C GLY A 107 -26.05 -71.38 16.25
N LEU A 108 -26.15 -70.42 15.32
CA LEU A 108 -25.07 -69.96 14.44
C LEU A 108 -24.38 -68.70 14.98
N GLU A 109 -23.13 -68.49 14.58
CA GLU A 109 -22.45 -67.20 14.71
C GLU A 109 -22.82 -66.30 13.50
N PRO A 110 -23.37 -65.08 13.73
CA PRO A 110 -23.80 -64.19 12.65
C PRO A 110 -22.67 -63.88 11.66
N SER A 111 -22.88 -64.25 10.40
CA SER A 111 -21.87 -64.18 9.34
C SER A 111 -22.21 -63.06 8.37
N HIS A 112 -21.25 -62.20 8.04
CA HIS A 112 -21.48 -60.96 7.30
C HIS A 112 -20.58 -60.87 6.06
N CYS A 113 -21.12 -60.34 4.95
CA CYS A 113 -20.40 -60.05 3.72
C CYS A 113 -20.63 -58.58 3.32
N GLU A 114 -19.55 -57.81 3.21
CA GLU A 114 -19.61 -56.36 2.95
C GLU A 114 -19.14 -56.04 1.53
N PHE A 115 -19.91 -55.22 0.82
CA PHE A 115 -19.63 -54.76 -0.54
C PHE A 115 -19.50 -53.23 -0.60
N MET A 116 -18.66 -52.74 -1.49
CA MET A 116 -18.56 -51.33 -1.86
C MET A 116 -18.94 -51.21 -3.33
N LEU A 117 -19.94 -50.38 -3.63
CA LEU A 117 -20.57 -50.32 -4.94
C LEU A 117 -19.93 -49.20 -5.77
N VAL A 118 -19.28 -49.57 -6.88
CA VAL A 118 -18.52 -48.65 -7.74
C VAL A 118 -19.18 -48.44 -9.11
N PRO A 119 -19.07 -47.27 -9.76
CA PRO A 119 -19.73 -47.02 -11.05
C PRO A 119 -19.16 -47.81 -12.24
N GLU A 120 -17.89 -48.24 -12.17
CA GLU A 120 -17.15 -48.88 -13.27
C GLU A 120 -16.60 -50.25 -12.85
N GLU A 121 -16.23 -51.09 -13.83
CA GLU A 121 -15.63 -52.41 -13.58
C GLU A 121 -14.24 -52.27 -12.92
N PRO A 122 -14.02 -52.68 -11.66
CA PRO A 122 -12.78 -52.36 -10.93
C PRO A 122 -11.51 -53.03 -11.49
N TYR A 123 -11.64 -53.93 -12.48
CA TYR A 123 -10.51 -54.66 -13.08
C TYR A 123 -10.45 -54.59 -14.62
N SER A 124 -11.25 -53.75 -15.29
CA SER A 124 -11.15 -53.58 -16.74
C SER A 124 -10.06 -52.57 -17.14
N ARG A 125 -9.00 -53.03 -17.83
CA ARG A 125 -7.88 -52.18 -18.28
C ARG A 125 -7.56 -52.37 -19.77
N ILE A 126 -8.55 -52.12 -20.61
CA ILE A 126 -8.39 -51.99 -22.07
C ILE A 126 -9.09 -50.70 -22.50
N VAL A 127 -8.44 -49.90 -23.35
CA VAL A 127 -9.03 -48.67 -23.90
C VAL A 127 -9.98 -49.04 -25.05
N PRO A 128 -11.26 -48.61 -25.04
CA PRO A 128 -12.20 -48.91 -26.13
C PRO A 128 -11.86 -48.19 -27.44
N ASP A 129 -12.51 -48.63 -28.52
CA ASP A 129 -12.53 -47.92 -29.80
C ASP A 129 -13.42 -46.67 -29.78
N ALA A 130 -13.51 -45.97 -30.92
CA ALA A 130 -14.31 -44.76 -31.08
C ALA A 130 -15.84 -44.99 -31.02
N ALA A 131 -16.31 -46.23 -30.93
CA ALA A 131 -17.70 -46.61 -30.69
C ALA A 131 -17.95 -47.12 -29.25
N GLY A 132 -16.91 -47.15 -28.41
CA GLY A 132 -16.99 -47.62 -27.01
C GLY A 132 -16.91 -49.14 -26.85
N VAL A 133 -16.45 -49.87 -27.87
CA VAL A 133 -16.38 -51.34 -27.88
C VAL A 133 -14.92 -51.81 -27.92
N ALA A 134 -14.65 -53.06 -27.56
CA ALA A 134 -13.32 -53.66 -27.76
C ALA A 134 -13.11 -53.99 -29.26
N PRO A 135 -12.07 -53.47 -29.93
CA PRO A 135 -11.90 -53.60 -31.37
C PRO A 135 -11.70 -55.07 -31.79
N THR A 136 -12.32 -55.47 -32.90
CA THR A 136 -12.32 -56.89 -33.33
C THR A 136 -10.97 -57.32 -33.92
N ALA A 137 -10.76 -58.64 -34.04
CA ALA A 137 -9.60 -59.21 -34.72
C ALA A 137 -9.56 -58.94 -36.25
N VAL A 138 -10.58 -58.27 -36.81
CA VAL A 138 -10.58 -57.75 -38.18
C VAL A 138 -10.10 -56.29 -38.20
N GLU A 139 -10.61 -55.43 -37.31
CA GLU A 139 -10.15 -54.04 -37.20
C GLU A 139 -8.68 -53.95 -36.80
N ASN A 140 -8.25 -54.70 -35.77
CA ASN A 140 -6.84 -54.78 -35.38
C ASN A 140 -5.94 -55.24 -36.55
N ARG A 141 -6.44 -56.11 -37.44
CA ARG A 141 -5.70 -56.54 -38.64
C ARG A 141 -5.67 -55.45 -39.70
N GLN A 142 -6.80 -54.81 -39.97
CA GLN A 142 -6.89 -53.71 -40.93
C GLN A 142 -6.00 -52.54 -40.50
N GLU A 143 -5.91 -52.25 -39.20
CA GLU A 143 -5.02 -51.25 -38.62
C GLU A 143 -3.54 -51.68 -38.74
N MET A 144 -3.20 -52.95 -38.47
CA MET A 144 -1.85 -53.46 -38.73
C MET A 144 -1.45 -53.39 -40.21
N ASP A 145 -2.35 -53.73 -41.14
CA ASP A 145 -2.11 -53.69 -42.58
C ASP A 145 -2.00 -52.24 -43.09
N ASN A 146 -2.80 -51.31 -42.55
CA ASN A 146 -2.68 -49.87 -42.80
C ASN A 146 -1.33 -49.34 -42.27
N ASN A 147 -0.98 -49.61 -41.01
CA ASN A 147 0.28 -49.16 -40.41
C ASN A 147 1.51 -49.75 -41.13
N SER A 148 1.42 -50.99 -41.61
CA SER A 148 2.44 -51.60 -42.49
C SER A 148 2.57 -50.88 -43.84
N THR A 149 1.45 -50.43 -44.41
CA THR A 149 1.41 -49.66 -45.66
C THR A 149 2.00 -48.26 -45.48
N GLU A 150 1.74 -47.58 -44.35
CA GLU A 150 2.37 -46.29 -44.04
C GLU A 150 3.88 -46.43 -43.76
N LEU A 151 4.31 -47.46 -43.01
CA LEU A 151 5.74 -47.75 -42.84
C LEU A 151 6.45 -48.04 -44.17
N ALA A 152 5.76 -48.63 -45.15
CA ALA A 152 6.34 -48.91 -46.46
C ALA A 152 6.65 -47.64 -47.28
N LYS A 153 5.98 -46.51 -47.03
CA LYS A 153 6.24 -45.22 -47.71
C LYS A 153 7.60 -44.63 -47.34
N ILE A 154 8.01 -44.79 -46.07
CA ILE A 154 9.34 -44.41 -45.56
C ILE A 154 10.46 -45.18 -46.29
N GLY A 155 10.12 -46.36 -46.84
CA GLY A 155 11.00 -47.15 -47.70
C GLY A 155 12.22 -47.74 -46.99
N THR A 156 13.10 -48.37 -47.77
CA THR A 156 14.36 -48.90 -47.22
C THR A 156 15.37 -47.78 -47.01
N ILE A 157 15.61 -47.44 -45.75
CA ILE A 157 16.72 -46.58 -45.30
C ILE A 157 18.05 -47.15 -45.85
N PRO A 158 18.95 -46.35 -46.44
CA PRO A 158 20.22 -46.86 -46.96
C PRO A 158 21.11 -47.38 -45.83
N ALA A 159 21.67 -48.57 -46.00
CA ALA A 159 22.64 -49.12 -45.06
C ALA A 159 23.93 -48.28 -45.05
N LEU A 160 24.33 -47.83 -43.86
CA LEU A 160 25.44 -46.88 -43.65
C LEU A 160 26.84 -47.51 -43.77
N ASP A 161 26.92 -48.82 -44.08
CA ASP A 161 28.16 -49.55 -44.39
C ASP A 161 28.53 -49.52 -45.88
N GLY A 162 27.61 -49.09 -46.76
CA GLY A 162 27.84 -48.94 -48.20
C GLY A 162 28.68 -47.71 -48.54
N ALA A 163 29.86 -47.91 -49.15
CA ALA A 163 30.74 -46.82 -49.58
C ALA A 163 30.03 -45.83 -50.54
N GLY A 164 29.86 -44.59 -50.09
CA GLY A 164 29.17 -43.53 -50.81
C GLY A 164 27.80 -43.14 -50.23
N GLN A 165 27.22 -43.94 -49.33
CA GLN A 165 26.08 -43.52 -48.52
C GLN A 165 26.54 -42.54 -47.43
N THR A 166 25.70 -41.55 -47.12
CA THR A 166 25.96 -40.57 -46.05
C THR A 166 24.80 -40.53 -45.07
N ILE A 167 25.07 -40.09 -43.84
CA ILE A 167 24.02 -39.83 -42.84
C ILE A 167 23.00 -38.82 -43.38
N GLY A 168 23.43 -37.84 -44.18
CA GLY A 168 22.53 -36.90 -44.87
C GLY A 168 21.58 -37.57 -45.87
N ALA A 169 22.02 -38.60 -46.60
CA ALA A 169 21.16 -39.37 -47.50
C ALA A 169 20.15 -40.25 -46.74
N ALA A 170 20.55 -40.79 -45.58
CA ALA A 170 19.64 -41.54 -44.71
C ALA A 170 18.60 -40.62 -44.05
N ILE A 171 18.99 -39.43 -43.59
CA ILE A 171 18.08 -38.42 -43.03
C ILE A 171 17.15 -37.84 -44.12
N GLY A 172 17.63 -37.61 -45.33
CA GLY A 172 16.79 -37.14 -46.45
C GLY A 172 15.62 -38.07 -46.74
N LYS A 173 15.87 -39.40 -46.73
CA LYS A 173 14.82 -40.43 -46.85
C LYS A 173 13.88 -40.55 -45.65
N LEU A 174 14.20 -39.94 -44.51
CA LEU A 174 13.34 -39.89 -43.32
C LEU A 174 12.47 -38.62 -43.29
N ALA A 175 12.62 -37.70 -44.26
CA ALA A 175 11.86 -36.45 -44.36
C ALA A 175 10.88 -36.42 -45.54
N ASP A 176 11.13 -37.22 -46.58
CA ASP A 176 10.26 -37.56 -47.71
C ASP A 176 9.15 -38.54 -47.27
N ASP A 177 7.88 -38.17 -47.49
CA ASP A 177 6.71 -39.00 -47.12
C ASP A 177 6.04 -39.68 -48.33
N ASN A 178 6.62 -39.56 -49.53
CA ASN A 178 6.03 -40.01 -50.80
C ASN A 178 7.00 -40.80 -51.70
N ALA A 179 8.12 -41.28 -51.14
CA ALA A 179 9.15 -42.08 -51.81
C ALA A 179 9.80 -41.42 -53.04
N GLY A 180 9.94 -40.09 -53.01
CA GLY A 180 10.59 -39.29 -54.05
C GLY A 180 12.11 -39.48 -54.09
N ALA A 181 12.69 -39.61 -55.29
CA ALA A 181 14.16 -39.71 -55.43
C ALA A 181 14.91 -38.37 -55.17
N THR A 182 14.17 -37.28 -55.00
CA THR A 182 14.65 -35.90 -54.80
C THR A 182 13.64 -35.11 -53.98
N PHE A 183 14.11 -34.33 -53.00
CA PHE A 183 13.32 -33.43 -52.14
C PHE A 183 12.35 -32.55 -52.95
N ASP A 184 11.07 -32.56 -52.57
CA ASP A 184 10.03 -31.68 -53.14
C ASP A 184 9.49 -30.72 -52.08
N ALA A 185 9.85 -29.45 -52.24
CA ALA A 185 9.37 -28.36 -51.40
C ALA A 185 7.85 -28.12 -51.49
N GLY A 186 7.13 -28.77 -52.41
CA GLY A 186 5.66 -28.74 -52.44
C GLY A 186 4.98 -29.67 -51.43
N THR A 187 5.66 -30.73 -50.97
CA THR A 187 5.03 -31.79 -50.16
C THR A 187 5.79 -32.16 -48.89
N ASP A 188 7.12 -32.06 -48.88
CA ASP A 188 7.93 -32.67 -47.81
C ASP A 188 7.63 -32.09 -46.41
N SER A 189 7.62 -32.99 -45.43
CA SER A 189 7.01 -32.87 -44.09
C SER A 189 7.31 -31.59 -43.29
N LEU A 190 8.44 -30.92 -43.54
CA LEU A 190 8.84 -29.69 -42.84
C LEU A 190 8.04 -28.43 -43.25
N ASN A 191 7.32 -28.45 -44.38
CA ASN A 191 6.60 -27.26 -44.83
C ASN A 191 5.25 -27.01 -44.14
N LYS A 192 4.59 -27.99 -43.53
CA LYS A 192 3.41 -27.70 -42.68
C LYS A 192 3.72 -26.72 -41.54
N ILE A 193 4.91 -26.82 -40.94
CA ILE A 193 5.40 -25.91 -39.87
C ILE A 193 5.89 -24.54 -40.43
N ARG A 194 6.06 -24.45 -41.75
CA ARG A 194 6.41 -23.21 -42.46
C ARG A 194 5.15 -22.45 -42.92
N ASP A 195 4.16 -23.17 -43.44
CA ASP A 195 3.01 -22.60 -44.13
C ASP A 195 1.83 -22.26 -43.18
N ASP A 196 1.70 -22.95 -42.04
CA ASP A 196 0.80 -22.53 -40.93
C ASP A 196 1.19 -21.16 -40.33
N ARG A 197 2.39 -20.63 -40.65
CA ARG A 197 2.81 -19.26 -40.31
C ARG A 197 2.65 -18.34 -41.52
N THR A 198 1.40 -18.13 -41.91
CA THR A 198 1.01 -17.28 -43.05
C THR A 198 1.43 -15.82 -42.87
N LEU A 199 2.57 -15.43 -43.46
CA LEU A 199 2.96 -14.04 -43.71
C LEU A 199 3.42 -13.89 -45.17
N PRO A 200 3.05 -12.81 -45.89
CA PRO A 200 3.28 -12.72 -47.34
C PRO A 200 4.78 -12.67 -47.73
N ALA A 201 5.14 -13.42 -48.76
CA ALA A 201 6.53 -13.62 -49.19
C ALA A 201 7.07 -12.47 -50.05
N ALA A 202 7.50 -11.37 -49.42
CA ALA A 202 8.19 -10.25 -50.07
C ALA A 202 9.74 -10.33 -49.93
N ASP A 203 10.23 -10.52 -48.70
CA ASP A 203 11.62 -10.14 -48.34
C ASP A 203 12.58 -11.30 -48.04
N TYR A 204 12.25 -12.55 -48.42
CA TYR A 204 13.13 -13.71 -48.18
C TYR A 204 13.60 -14.40 -49.47
N THR A 205 14.68 -13.87 -50.04
CA THR A 205 15.46 -14.58 -51.07
C THR A 205 16.12 -15.80 -50.43
N ILE A 206 15.56 -16.99 -50.63
CA ILE A 206 16.27 -18.26 -50.37
C ILE A 206 17.37 -18.40 -51.41
N VAL A 207 18.58 -18.69 -50.95
CA VAL A 207 19.74 -18.85 -51.83
C VAL A 207 20.62 -20.00 -51.36
N GLY A 208 20.82 -20.99 -52.23
CA GLY A 208 21.38 -22.30 -51.84
C GLY A 208 21.59 -23.27 -53.01
N ASP A 209 20.85 -23.11 -54.10
CA ASP A 209 21.42 -23.25 -55.45
C ASP A 209 21.67 -21.83 -56.03
N LEU A 210 22.34 -21.73 -57.19
CA LEU A 210 22.98 -20.51 -57.70
C LEU A 210 22.11 -19.23 -57.62
N GLY A 211 22.46 -18.25 -56.77
CA GLY A 211 23.55 -18.26 -55.79
C GLY A 211 23.67 -16.97 -54.99
N THR A 212 24.48 -17.01 -53.90
CA THR A 212 24.69 -16.02 -52.79
C THR A 212 23.89 -16.17 -51.47
N VAL A 213 24.33 -17.00 -50.52
CA VAL A 213 24.51 -16.62 -49.09
C VAL A 213 25.30 -17.68 -48.29
N GLN A 214 26.00 -17.24 -47.24
CA GLN A 214 26.92 -17.98 -46.36
C GLN A 214 26.26 -18.21 -44.98
N SER A 215 26.33 -19.39 -44.31
CA SER A 215 27.47 -20.20 -43.81
C SER A 215 27.85 -19.87 -42.35
N ALA A 216 27.88 -20.92 -41.52
CA ALA A 216 28.51 -21.01 -40.20
C ALA A 216 28.84 -22.51 -39.89
N ASP A 217 29.95 -22.90 -39.27
CA ASP A 217 31.16 -22.10 -39.06
C ASP A 217 32.51 -22.84 -39.17
N ASN A 218 33.50 -22.04 -39.56
CA ASN A 218 34.95 -22.18 -39.60
C ASN A 218 35.44 -21.02 -40.49
N ASN A 219 36.38 -20.19 -40.02
CA ASN A 219 36.76 -18.96 -40.72
C ASN A 219 37.41 -19.27 -42.09
N THR A 220 36.69 -19.03 -43.19
CA THR A 220 37.27 -19.11 -44.53
C THR A 220 38.34 -18.04 -44.67
N ILE A 221 39.60 -18.46 -44.80
CA ILE A 221 40.69 -17.56 -45.12
C ILE A 221 40.59 -17.21 -46.60
N LEU A 222 40.23 -15.97 -46.91
CA LEU A 222 40.35 -15.45 -48.27
C LEU A 222 41.79 -14.97 -48.46
N SER A 223 42.57 -15.74 -49.21
CA SER A 223 43.89 -15.34 -49.71
C SER A 223 43.68 -14.39 -50.90
N HIS A 224 43.94 -13.10 -50.73
CA HIS A 224 43.87 -12.10 -51.80
C HIS A 224 45.26 -11.54 -52.13
N ALA A 225 45.58 -11.37 -53.42
CA ALA A 225 46.94 -11.08 -53.86
C ALA A 225 47.52 -9.78 -53.28
N ASP A 226 46.70 -8.73 -53.20
CA ASP A 226 47.14 -7.39 -52.78
C ASP A 226 47.07 -7.14 -51.26
N TYR A 227 46.39 -8.02 -50.50
CA TYR A 227 46.11 -7.82 -49.06
C TYR A 227 46.42 -9.02 -48.16
N GLY A 228 46.81 -10.17 -48.72
CA GLY A 228 47.14 -11.37 -47.97
C GLY A 228 45.92 -12.16 -47.48
N ASN A 229 46.09 -12.87 -46.36
CA ASN A 229 45.15 -13.87 -45.87
C ASN A 229 44.20 -13.28 -44.81
N ALA A 230 43.03 -12.81 -45.22
CA ALA A 230 42.02 -12.26 -44.30
C ALA A 230 41.22 -13.39 -43.63
N LYS A 231 41.16 -13.40 -42.29
CA LYS A 231 40.42 -14.40 -41.49
C LYS A 231 39.08 -13.82 -41.02
N LEU A 232 38.01 -14.05 -41.77
CA LEU A 232 36.67 -13.55 -41.48
C LEU A 232 36.13 -14.14 -40.16
N VAL A 233 35.84 -13.31 -39.15
CA VAL A 233 35.25 -13.72 -37.86
C VAL A 233 33.73 -13.61 -37.92
N ARG A 234 33.02 -14.50 -37.22
CA ARG A 234 31.55 -14.52 -37.10
C ARG A 234 31.17 -14.64 -35.62
N SER A 235 29.96 -14.23 -35.25
CA SER A 235 29.50 -14.22 -33.86
C SER A 235 29.41 -15.63 -33.29
N THR A 236 29.98 -15.85 -32.09
CA THR A 236 29.83 -17.11 -31.34
C THR A 236 28.51 -17.22 -30.59
N THR A 237 27.66 -16.18 -30.62
CA THR A 237 26.34 -16.13 -29.96
C THR A 237 25.25 -15.93 -31.03
N PRO A 238 24.34 -16.90 -31.26
CA PRO A 238 23.44 -16.89 -32.42
C PRO A 238 22.46 -15.72 -32.54
N ALA A 239 22.20 -14.98 -31.46
CA ALA A 239 21.25 -13.86 -31.42
C ALA A 239 21.89 -12.50 -31.78
N ASN A 240 23.22 -12.36 -31.65
CA ASN A 240 23.92 -11.09 -31.83
C ASN A 240 24.08 -10.80 -33.33
N LYS A 241 23.06 -10.20 -33.94
CA LYS A 241 23.21 -9.51 -35.22
C LYS A 241 24.10 -8.29 -35.02
N LEU A 242 24.99 -8.05 -35.98
CA LEU A 242 25.60 -6.74 -36.16
C LEU A 242 24.47 -5.76 -36.47
N ASP A 243 24.33 -4.68 -35.71
CA ASP A 243 23.34 -3.66 -36.02
C ASP A 243 23.85 -2.85 -37.22
N VAL A 244 23.04 -2.82 -38.27
CA VAL A 244 23.37 -2.22 -39.56
C VAL A 244 22.19 -1.35 -39.97
N SER A 245 22.45 -0.06 -40.15
CA SER A 245 21.45 0.92 -40.53
C SER A 245 20.81 0.59 -41.90
N ALA A 246 19.66 1.19 -42.19
CA ALA A 246 19.02 1.09 -43.50
C ALA A 246 19.87 1.67 -44.66
N THR A 247 20.95 2.41 -44.35
CA THR A 247 21.97 2.90 -45.30
C THR A 247 23.15 1.93 -45.49
N GLY A 248 23.23 0.84 -44.72
CA GLY A 248 24.27 -0.19 -44.81
C GLY A 248 25.47 0.03 -43.88
N GLU A 249 25.35 0.91 -42.88
CA GLU A 249 26.45 1.27 -41.97
C GLU A 249 26.36 0.43 -40.69
N ALA A 250 27.43 -0.33 -40.41
CA ALA A 250 27.51 -1.22 -39.26
C ALA A 250 28.14 -0.54 -38.03
N GLY A 251 27.48 -0.65 -36.88
CA GLY A 251 28.00 -0.10 -35.62
C GLY A 251 29.20 -0.90 -35.05
N LEU A 252 30.12 -0.20 -34.39
CA LEU A 252 31.06 -0.83 -33.45
C LEU A 252 30.42 -0.85 -32.06
N ASP A 253 30.18 -2.05 -31.52
CA ASP A 253 29.65 -2.22 -30.18
C ASP A 253 30.74 -2.00 -29.12
N PHE A 254 30.83 -0.75 -28.65
CA PHE A 254 31.75 -0.31 -27.61
C PHE A 254 31.42 -0.85 -26.20
N ASP A 255 30.23 -1.43 -25.98
CA ASP A 255 29.89 -2.02 -24.67
C ASP A 255 30.75 -3.24 -24.36
N ASN A 256 31.28 -3.93 -25.39
CA ASN A 256 32.24 -5.03 -25.20
C ASN A 256 33.63 -4.58 -24.71
N ILE A 257 33.85 -3.27 -24.51
CA ILE A 257 35.07 -2.70 -23.90
C ILE A 257 34.86 -2.38 -22.40
N LYS A 258 33.64 -2.61 -21.84
CA LYS A 258 33.25 -2.20 -20.47
C LYS A 258 34.06 -2.81 -19.31
N ASP A 259 34.81 -3.89 -19.51
CA ASP A 259 35.58 -4.55 -18.43
C ASP A 259 36.95 -3.88 -18.16
N ALA A 260 37.28 -2.79 -18.87
CA ALA A 260 38.53 -2.07 -18.70
C ALA A 260 38.40 -0.90 -17.70
N THR A 261 38.84 -1.12 -16.46
CA THR A 261 39.03 -0.07 -15.43
C THR A 261 40.25 0.86 -15.69
N ALA A 262 40.80 0.82 -16.90
CA ALA A 262 41.89 1.67 -17.39
C ALA A 262 41.66 2.05 -18.86
N PRO A 263 42.19 3.18 -19.37
CA PRO A 263 41.95 3.59 -20.76
C PRO A 263 42.64 2.68 -21.79
N HIS A 264 41.89 2.22 -22.80
CA HIS A 264 42.42 1.46 -23.94
C HIS A 264 42.59 2.36 -25.18
N ALA A 265 43.82 2.42 -25.70
CA ALA A 265 44.12 3.23 -26.89
C ALA A 265 43.84 2.46 -28.19
N LEU A 266 42.77 2.85 -28.90
CA LEU A 266 42.48 2.36 -30.25
C LEU A 266 43.41 3.09 -31.25
N THR A 267 44.21 2.35 -32.00
CA THR A 267 45.15 2.90 -32.99
C THR A 267 44.67 2.66 -34.42
N ASN A 268 45.04 3.57 -35.34
CA ASN A 268 44.67 3.55 -36.77
C ASN A 268 43.16 3.56 -37.09
N ILE A 269 42.30 3.98 -36.16
CA ILE A 269 40.88 4.27 -36.41
C ILE A 269 40.71 5.79 -36.53
N THR A 270 40.13 6.25 -37.65
CA THR A 270 39.71 7.65 -37.82
C THR A 270 38.20 7.74 -37.60
N VAL A 271 37.78 8.00 -36.37
CA VAL A 271 36.38 8.41 -36.10
C VAL A 271 36.27 9.89 -36.48
N PRO A 272 35.34 10.30 -37.37
CA PRO A 272 35.32 11.67 -37.92
C PRO A 272 35.21 12.77 -36.86
N VAL A 273 34.41 12.53 -35.82
CA VAL A 273 34.44 13.23 -34.54
C VAL A 273 34.13 12.20 -33.46
N VAL A 274 35.06 11.95 -32.54
CA VAL A 274 34.65 11.51 -31.20
C VAL A 274 34.41 12.78 -30.40
N THR A 275 33.15 13.08 -30.07
CA THR A 275 32.88 14.04 -29.00
C THR A 275 33.16 13.37 -27.66
N THR A 276 34.44 13.10 -27.40
CA THR A 276 34.98 13.15 -26.04
C THR A 276 34.99 14.61 -25.62
N ASN A 277 33.80 15.18 -25.48
CA ASN A 277 33.61 16.27 -24.57
C ASN A 277 33.73 15.59 -23.18
N THR A 278 34.70 15.89 -22.34
CA THR A 278 35.48 17.14 -22.26
C THR A 278 34.54 18.34 -22.41
N ASP A 279 33.37 18.22 -21.78
CA ASP A 279 32.52 19.34 -21.46
C ASP A 279 33.36 20.22 -20.53
N THR A 280 33.99 21.22 -21.14
CA THR A 280 34.53 22.37 -20.44
C THR A 280 33.45 22.86 -19.49
N ALA A 281 33.84 23.30 -18.28
CA ALA A 281 32.96 23.39 -17.11
C ALA A 281 31.66 24.22 -17.26
N ILE A 282 31.51 24.90 -18.41
CA ILE A 282 30.34 25.63 -18.90
C ILE A 282 29.15 24.72 -19.24
N GLU A 283 29.34 23.53 -19.86
CA GLU A 283 28.18 22.65 -20.18
C GLU A 283 27.70 21.88 -18.94
N LEU A 284 28.62 21.41 -18.09
CA LEU A 284 28.28 20.77 -16.82
C LEU A 284 27.55 21.70 -15.83
N ALA A 285 27.55 23.02 -16.10
CA ALA A 285 26.79 24.02 -15.36
C ALA A 285 25.28 24.04 -15.70
N LYS A 286 24.87 23.52 -16.87
CA LYS A 286 23.49 23.72 -17.38
C LYS A 286 22.47 22.72 -16.86
N VAL A 287 22.89 21.53 -16.41
CA VAL A 287 21.99 20.54 -15.78
C VAL A 287 22.68 19.78 -14.63
N PRO A 288 22.85 20.42 -13.47
CA PRO A 288 22.66 19.73 -12.21
C PRO A 288 21.15 19.65 -11.91
N LYS A 289 20.64 18.43 -11.70
CA LYS A 289 19.38 18.29 -10.96
C LYS A 289 19.67 18.54 -9.47
N SER A 290 18.63 18.79 -8.70
CA SER A 290 18.72 19.03 -7.26
C SER A 290 18.86 17.73 -6.44
N ASP A 291 19.65 16.76 -6.93
CA ASP A 291 20.05 15.57 -6.20
C ASP A 291 21.44 15.77 -5.58
N SER A 292 21.55 15.47 -4.28
CA SER A 292 22.55 16.00 -3.34
C SER A 292 24.02 15.61 -3.60
N ASN A 293 24.31 14.95 -4.72
CA ASN A 293 25.62 14.42 -5.08
C ASN A 293 26.29 15.20 -6.24
N VAL A 294 25.60 16.14 -6.90
CA VAL A 294 26.19 16.91 -8.01
C VAL A 294 27.01 18.09 -7.49
N SER A 295 28.34 17.99 -7.61
CA SER A 295 29.25 19.10 -7.29
C SER A 295 29.22 20.16 -8.39
N TRP A 296 28.52 21.27 -8.15
CA TRP A 296 28.61 22.47 -8.97
C TRP A 296 30.06 22.97 -9.02
N ASN A 297 30.55 23.38 -10.20
CA ASN A 297 31.85 24.00 -10.31
C ASN A 297 31.79 25.48 -9.93
N ALA A 298 32.90 26.07 -9.49
CA ALA A 298 32.93 27.44 -8.96
C ALA A 298 32.43 28.51 -9.93
N THR A 299 32.56 28.31 -11.25
CA THR A 299 32.03 29.23 -12.26
C THR A 299 30.52 29.12 -12.38
N ALA A 300 29.95 27.91 -12.30
CA ALA A 300 28.51 27.70 -12.27
C ALA A 300 27.87 28.26 -10.99
N LEU A 301 28.53 28.04 -9.84
CA LEU A 301 28.08 28.55 -8.55
C LEU A 301 28.05 30.09 -8.53
N GLY A 302 29.16 30.75 -8.89
CA GLY A 302 29.24 32.21 -8.93
C GLY A 302 28.32 32.88 -9.96
N ALA A 303 27.94 32.17 -11.03
CA ALA A 303 26.94 32.65 -11.99
C ALA A 303 25.52 32.62 -11.39
N ILE A 304 25.19 31.59 -10.61
CA ILE A 304 23.90 31.47 -9.92
C ILE A 304 23.81 32.44 -8.75
N GLU A 305 24.89 32.60 -7.97
CA GLU A 305 24.99 33.62 -6.93
C GLU A 305 24.74 35.02 -7.53
N GLY A 306 25.38 35.34 -8.66
CA GLY A 306 25.15 36.60 -9.39
C GLY A 306 23.70 36.78 -9.92
N GLU A 307 23.09 35.77 -10.54
CA GLU A 307 21.68 35.86 -10.99
C GLU A 307 20.69 36.00 -9.81
N VAL A 308 20.99 35.37 -8.66
CA VAL A 308 20.17 35.48 -7.45
C VAL A 308 20.32 36.86 -6.80
N ASP A 309 21.55 37.38 -6.70
CA ASP A 309 21.81 38.73 -6.17
C ASP A 309 21.15 39.81 -7.05
N ASP A 310 21.29 39.74 -8.38
CA ASP A 310 20.63 40.67 -9.31
C ASP A 310 19.09 40.59 -9.21
N ALA A 311 18.53 39.40 -9.01
CA ALA A 311 17.08 39.22 -8.81
C ALA A 311 16.61 39.80 -7.46
N ILE A 312 17.36 39.57 -6.39
CA ILE A 312 17.09 40.09 -5.03
C ILE A 312 17.17 41.62 -5.01
N ALA A 313 18.19 42.22 -5.64
CA ALA A 313 18.34 43.67 -5.77
C ALA A 313 17.26 44.28 -6.70
N THR A 314 16.91 43.60 -7.80
CA THR A 314 15.80 44.03 -8.67
C THR A 314 14.46 44.04 -7.92
N ALA A 315 14.23 43.06 -7.06
CA ALA A 315 13.06 42.99 -6.18
C ALA A 315 13.13 43.94 -4.96
N LYS A 316 14.30 44.56 -4.70
CA LYS A 316 14.62 45.37 -3.52
C LYS A 316 14.52 44.63 -2.19
N LEU A 317 14.85 43.33 -2.22
CA LEU A 317 14.88 42.45 -1.05
C LEU A 317 16.26 42.47 -0.37
N ASP A 318 17.30 42.91 -1.08
CA ASP A 318 18.61 43.28 -0.54
C ASP A 318 18.48 44.32 0.60
N HIS A 319 17.59 45.31 0.42
CA HIS A 319 17.29 46.31 1.44
C HIS A 319 16.64 45.71 2.70
N LEU A 320 16.03 44.52 2.64
CA LEU A 320 15.45 43.86 3.82
C LEU A 320 16.54 43.11 4.59
N VAL A 321 17.27 42.24 3.88
CA VAL A 321 18.33 41.38 4.43
C VAL A 321 19.48 41.36 3.42
N GLN A 322 20.59 42.00 3.79
CA GLN A 322 21.87 41.96 3.10
C GLN A 322 22.89 41.39 4.08
N THR A 323 23.66 40.38 3.69
CA THR A 323 24.71 39.81 4.53
C THR A 323 25.82 40.83 4.73
N ALA A 324 26.35 40.93 5.95
CA ALA A 324 27.53 41.73 6.25
C ALA A 324 28.76 41.20 5.49
N ALA A 325 29.74 42.06 5.23
CA ALA A 325 30.97 41.67 4.52
C ALA A 325 31.94 40.85 5.40
N ALA A 326 31.58 40.63 6.66
CA ALA A 326 32.21 39.70 7.60
C ALA A 326 31.12 39.16 8.54
N GLU A 327 31.23 37.87 8.88
CA GLU A 327 30.42 37.15 9.89
C GLU A 327 28.93 36.94 9.50
N ASP A 328 28.23 36.03 10.19
CA ASP A 328 26.91 35.47 9.78
C ASP A 328 25.73 36.44 10.05
N GLU A 329 25.93 37.71 9.74
CA GLU A 329 25.13 38.83 10.26
C GLU A 329 24.44 39.64 9.15
N VAL A 330 23.41 40.40 9.53
CA VAL A 330 22.74 41.35 8.65
C VAL A 330 23.45 42.70 8.68
N ALA A 331 23.77 43.26 7.52
CA ALA A 331 24.44 44.55 7.42
C ALA A 331 23.60 45.66 8.09
N ASP A 332 24.27 46.51 8.88
CA ASP A 332 23.69 47.51 9.79
C ASP A 332 22.75 48.52 9.09
N ASN A 333 22.93 48.70 7.79
CA ASN A 333 22.14 49.59 6.94
C ASN A 333 20.77 48.99 6.53
N SER A 334 20.59 47.68 6.62
CA SER A 334 19.39 46.96 6.17
C SER A 334 18.15 47.25 7.03
N ILE A 335 16.97 47.06 6.46
CA ILE A 335 15.69 47.39 7.12
C ILE A 335 15.44 46.48 8.34
N ILE A 336 15.85 45.20 8.27
CA ILE A 336 15.73 44.29 9.42
C ILE A 336 16.73 44.68 10.51
N ALA A 337 17.99 44.96 10.18
CA ALA A 337 19.00 45.43 11.13
C ALA A 337 18.49 46.68 11.90
N ARG A 338 17.99 47.67 11.15
CA ARG A 338 17.39 48.90 11.71
C ARG A 338 16.00 48.71 12.36
N LEU A 339 15.43 47.50 12.34
CA LEU A 339 14.18 47.15 13.02
C LEU A 339 14.41 46.38 14.33
N ALA A 340 15.56 45.73 14.54
CA ALA A 340 15.98 45.26 15.87
C ALA A 340 17.15 45.99 16.54
N ALA A 341 17.70 47.06 15.94
CA ALA A 341 18.58 48.00 16.64
C ALA A 341 18.40 49.46 16.19
N THR A 342 18.67 50.39 17.11
CA THR A 342 18.57 51.85 16.90
C THR A 342 19.73 52.40 16.08
N GLU A 343 20.94 51.87 16.29
CA GLU A 343 22.16 52.25 15.55
C GLU A 343 22.33 51.43 14.26
N GLY A 344 21.62 50.31 14.14
CA GLY A 344 21.64 49.38 13.00
C GLY A 344 22.36 48.07 13.31
N ASP A 345 23.39 48.10 14.15
CA ASP A 345 24.20 46.93 14.55
C ASP A 345 23.36 45.81 15.20
N TRP A 346 23.54 44.56 14.74
CA TRP A 346 22.88 43.34 15.23
C TRP A 346 23.85 42.30 15.82
N SER A 347 25.15 42.59 15.83
CA SER A 347 26.21 41.60 16.12
C SER A 347 26.18 41.10 17.56
N GLU A 348 26.29 42.02 18.52
CA GLU A 348 26.20 41.77 19.95
C GLU A 348 24.89 42.33 20.53
N TYR A 349 24.21 41.56 21.39
CA TYR A 349 23.06 42.06 22.16
C TYR A 349 23.51 43.10 23.20
N ASN A 350 23.70 44.34 22.75
CA ASN A 350 23.83 45.51 23.60
C ASN A 350 22.45 45.88 24.16
N ASP A 351 22.33 45.93 25.48
CA ASP A 351 21.09 46.24 26.17
C ASP A 351 20.63 47.69 25.97
N GLU A 352 21.50 48.63 25.63
CA GLU A 352 21.18 50.05 25.38
C GLU A 352 20.59 50.33 23.96
N ASN A 353 20.78 49.43 22.98
CA ASN A 353 20.58 49.75 21.55
C ASN A 353 19.55 48.89 20.77
N HIS A 354 19.07 47.77 21.31
CA HIS A 354 18.17 46.86 20.54
C HIS A 354 16.70 47.35 20.52
N SER A 355 15.87 46.96 19.54
CA SER A 355 14.54 47.61 19.34
C SER A 355 13.51 47.30 20.42
N LEU A 356 13.69 46.20 21.14
CA LEU A 356 12.94 45.98 22.36
C LEU A 356 13.23 47.06 23.40
N GLU A 357 14.35 47.81 23.36
CA GLU A 357 14.69 48.87 24.32
C GLU A 357 13.60 49.94 24.43
N ALA A 358 12.93 50.31 23.34
CA ALA A 358 11.78 51.22 23.43
C ALA A 358 10.64 50.64 24.28
N ILE A 359 10.48 49.32 24.36
CA ILE A 359 9.51 48.61 25.22
C ILE A 359 10.14 48.20 26.56
N ARG A 360 11.45 47.90 26.59
CA ARG A 360 12.23 47.44 27.74
C ARG A 360 12.56 48.60 28.67
N VAL A 361 13.09 49.75 28.21
CA VAL A 361 13.14 50.98 29.04
C VAL A 361 11.77 51.33 29.62
N ARG A 362 10.67 51.17 28.87
CA ARG A 362 9.32 51.40 29.43
C ARG A 362 8.89 50.30 30.41
N GLY A 363 9.28 49.05 30.18
CA GLY A 363 9.04 47.89 31.03
C GLY A 363 9.89 47.91 32.30
N ASP A 364 11.20 47.96 32.17
CA ASP A 364 12.21 48.16 33.20
C ASP A 364 11.94 49.42 34.02
N ALA A 365 11.60 50.57 33.40
CA ALA A 365 11.18 51.74 34.19
C ALA A 365 9.87 51.46 34.95
N ALA A 366 8.89 50.76 34.36
CA ALA A 366 7.68 50.35 35.08
C ALA A 366 7.91 49.24 36.12
N TRP A 367 8.97 48.44 35.99
CA TRP A 367 9.35 47.36 36.91
C TRP A 367 10.11 47.94 38.11
N ILE A 368 11.14 48.75 37.83
CA ILE A 368 11.99 49.43 38.81
C ILE A 368 11.20 50.52 39.56
N THR A 369 10.22 51.18 38.94
CA THR A 369 9.35 52.17 39.61
C THR A 369 7.96 51.68 39.99
N GLY A 370 7.62 50.41 39.73
CA GLY A 370 6.24 49.90 39.82
C GLY A 370 6.06 48.46 40.30
N GLY A 371 6.93 47.95 41.16
CA GLY A 371 6.58 46.90 42.14
C GLY A 371 6.14 45.54 41.57
N GLY A 372 6.61 45.18 40.38
CA GLY A 372 6.17 44.01 39.61
C GLY A 372 6.62 42.63 40.13
N GLY A 373 6.37 42.31 41.40
CA GLY A 373 6.46 40.95 41.95
C GLY A 373 5.32 40.07 41.44
N GLY A 374 5.28 39.82 40.13
CA GLY A 374 4.16 39.21 39.43
C GLY A 374 3.98 37.72 39.68
N ILE A 375 3.15 37.37 40.66
CA ILE A 375 2.62 36.01 40.89
C ILE A 375 1.94 35.46 39.63
N SER A 376 2.72 34.77 38.80
CA SER A 376 2.26 34.19 37.54
C SER A 376 1.80 32.74 37.68
N ASP A 377 2.02 32.14 38.86
CA ASP A 377 1.45 30.83 39.18
C ASP A 377 0.00 30.99 39.67
N ILE A 378 -0.89 30.15 39.16
CA ILE A 378 -2.33 30.23 39.39
C ILE A 378 -2.62 29.49 40.70
N LEU A 379 -2.63 30.24 41.80
CA LEU A 379 -2.93 29.70 43.12
C LEU A 379 -4.36 29.15 43.19
N ASN A 380 -4.49 27.84 43.07
CA ASN A 380 -5.73 27.11 43.04
C ASN A 380 -6.13 26.64 44.45
N VAL A 381 -7.35 27.00 44.86
CA VAL A 381 -7.87 26.78 46.22
C VAL A 381 -8.72 25.51 46.25
N GLN A 382 -8.14 24.40 46.71
CA GLN A 382 -8.85 23.13 46.85
C GLN A 382 -9.44 22.98 48.26
N SER A 383 -10.72 22.60 48.34
CA SER A 383 -11.33 22.22 49.62
C SER A 383 -10.86 20.83 50.04
N MET A 384 -10.45 20.70 51.30
CA MET A 384 -10.05 19.42 51.93
C MET A 384 -11.06 18.99 53.01
N ILE A 385 -12.30 19.50 52.93
CA ILE A 385 -13.40 19.14 53.82
C ILE A 385 -14.04 17.84 53.31
N PRO A 386 -14.23 16.80 54.16
CA PRO A 386 -14.93 15.59 53.75
C PRO A 386 -16.44 15.86 53.57
N ASN A 387 -17.05 15.30 52.52
CA ASN A 387 -18.48 15.42 52.23
C ASN A 387 -19.39 14.82 53.32
N GLU A 388 -18.85 13.88 54.11
CA GLU A 388 -19.55 13.19 55.19
C GLU A 388 -18.63 12.98 56.40
N ILE A 389 -19.16 13.20 57.60
CA ILE A 389 -18.46 13.05 58.89
C ILE A 389 -19.24 12.09 59.80
N ASP A 390 -18.56 11.18 60.50
CA ASP A 390 -19.20 10.27 61.46
C ASP A 390 -19.34 10.95 62.84
N LEU A 391 -20.53 10.89 63.44
CA LEU A 391 -20.84 11.49 64.76
C LEU A 391 -20.12 10.79 65.93
N ALA A 392 -19.68 9.55 65.74
CA ALA A 392 -18.91 8.82 66.75
C ALA A 392 -17.42 9.22 66.77
N ASN A 393 -16.98 10.14 65.89
CA ASN A 393 -15.57 10.46 65.74
C ASN A 393 -15.06 11.44 66.81
N THR A 394 -14.64 10.90 67.95
CA THR A 394 -13.95 11.65 69.02
C THR A 394 -12.52 12.09 68.67
N VAL A 395 -12.09 11.94 67.42
CA VAL A 395 -10.80 12.44 66.92
C VAL A 395 -11.02 13.75 66.18
N THR A 396 -10.20 14.75 66.51
CA THR A 396 -10.22 16.06 65.86
C THR A 396 -10.06 15.95 64.34
N ILE A 397 -11.00 16.53 63.60
CA ILE A 397 -11.03 16.55 62.13
C ILE A 397 -10.52 17.90 61.66
N ARG A 398 -9.51 17.87 60.79
CA ARG A 398 -8.99 19.06 60.13
C ARG A 398 -9.88 19.47 58.97
N LEU A 399 -10.53 20.64 59.10
CA LEU A 399 -11.29 21.31 58.06
C LEU A 399 -10.35 22.30 57.39
N ALA A 400 -10.04 22.14 56.10
CA ALA A 400 -8.99 22.94 55.46
C ALA A 400 -9.28 23.38 54.03
N LEU A 401 -8.63 24.48 53.64
CA LEU A 401 -8.34 24.88 52.27
C LEU A 401 -6.87 24.57 52.00
N GLY A 402 -6.62 23.69 51.03
CA GLY A 402 -5.30 23.46 50.46
C GLY A 402 -5.10 24.41 49.29
N LEU A 403 -4.20 25.37 49.45
CA LEU A 403 -3.71 26.22 48.37
C LEU A 403 -2.66 25.40 47.60
N THR A 404 -2.83 25.31 46.29
CA THR A 404 -1.98 24.53 45.39
C THR A 404 -1.58 25.40 44.20
N ASN A 405 -0.40 25.18 43.65
CA ASN A 405 0.08 25.90 42.47
C ASN A 405 0.85 24.93 41.56
N MET A 406 1.34 25.39 40.40
CA MET A 406 1.98 24.52 39.40
C MET A 406 3.49 24.36 39.58
N LEU A 407 4.14 25.19 40.41
CA LEU A 407 5.61 25.25 40.55
C LEU A 407 6.15 24.85 41.95
N ASP A 408 5.29 24.45 42.88
CA ASP A 408 5.62 23.98 44.25
C ASP A 408 6.20 25.07 45.19
N ASP A 409 6.11 26.34 44.80
CA ASP A 409 6.43 27.51 45.64
C ASP A 409 5.23 28.00 46.45
N LEU A 410 4.60 27.07 47.20
CA LEU A 410 3.38 27.34 47.98
C LEU A 410 3.59 28.50 49.00
N PRO A 411 2.62 29.43 49.16
CA PRO A 411 2.73 30.56 50.08
C PRO A 411 3.10 30.13 51.50
N SER A 412 4.13 30.73 52.10
CA SER A 412 4.60 30.34 53.42
C SER A 412 3.64 30.77 54.54
N THR A 413 3.79 30.18 55.73
CA THR A 413 2.99 30.51 56.93
C THR A 413 3.18 31.93 57.45
N VAL A 414 4.15 32.69 56.91
CA VAL A 414 4.39 34.10 57.23
C VAL A 414 3.73 35.03 56.20
N GLU A 415 3.54 34.55 54.98
CA GLU A 415 2.84 35.28 53.90
C GLU A 415 1.33 35.06 53.99
N ILE A 416 0.88 33.86 54.36
CA ILE A 416 -0.53 33.57 54.68
C ILE A 416 -0.93 34.34 55.95
N THR A 417 -1.96 35.16 55.86
CA THR A 417 -2.66 35.77 56.99
C THR A 417 -4.06 35.14 57.10
N PRO A 418 -4.27 34.19 58.03
CA PRO A 418 -5.57 33.55 58.20
C PRO A 418 -6.64 34.52 58.71
N GLY A 419 -7.82 34.45 58.10
CA GLY A 419 -9.04 35.12 58.56
C GLY A 419 -9.84 34.24 59.53
N THR A 420 -11.17 34.32 59.48
CA THR A 420 -12.06 33.51 60.36
C THR A 420 -12.72 32.35 59.64
N ILE A 421 -13.14 31.36 60.42
CA ILE A 421 -13.99 30.24 60.01
C ILE A 421 -15.30 30.30 60.80
N THR A 422 -16.43 30.07 60.14
CA THR A 422 -17.73 29.85 60.81
C THR A 422 -18.31 28.50 60.46
N ILE A 423 -18.68 27.72 61.48
CA ILE A 423 -19.40 26.46 61.33
C ILE A 423 -20.86 26.70 61.71
N ASP A 424 -21.75 26.63 60.72
CA ASP A 424 -23.20 26.72 60.89
C ASP A 424 -23.81 25.33 60.75
N ARG A 425 -24.73 25.00 61.66
CA ARG A 425 -25.46 23.74 61.67
C ARG A 425 -26.92 23.94 61.28
N LYS A 426 -27.48 22.95 60.60
CA LYS A 426 -28.90 22.81 60.34
C LYS A 426 -29.34 21.42 60.79
N ALA A 427 -30.17 21.38 61.82
CA ALA A 427 -30.68 20.14 62.38
C ALA A 427 -31.47 19.33 61.33
N ILE A 428 -31.40 17.99 61.40
CA ILE A 428 -32.14 17.10 60.49
C ILE A 428 -33.63 17.47 60.42
N GLY A 429 -34.16 17.60 59.20
CA GLY A 429 -35.55 18.02 58.95
C GLY A 429 -35.87 19.50 59.21
N GLY A 430 -34.93 20.27 59.78
CA GLY A 430 -35.08 21.71 59.98
C GLY A 430 -35.06 22.52 58.69
N THR A 431 -35.34 23.82 58.79
CA THR A 431 -35.30 24.76 57.64
C THR A 431 -34.14 25.75 57.71
N SER A 432 -33.88 26.32 58.89
CA SER A 432 -32.87 27.35 59.16
C SER A 432 -31.49 26.81 59.54
N TRP A 433 -30.47 27.65 59.40
CA TRP A 433 -29.11 27.44 59.90
C TRP A 433 -28.89 28.20 61.22
N THR A 434 -28.04 27.68 62.10
CA THR A 434 -27.63 28.28 63.37
C THR A 434 -26.12 28.16 63.49
N ASN A 435 -25.43 29.27 63.77
CA ASN A 435 -23.99 29.25 64.00
C ASN A 435 -23.67 28.47 65.29
N ILE A 436 -22.71 27.55 65.21
CA ILE A 436 -22.23 26.74 66.34
C ILE A 436 -20.85 27.22 66.76
N GLU A 437 -19.95 27.44 65.79
CA GLU A 437 -18.57 27.87 66.03
C GLU A 437 -18.20 29.06 65.12
N ASN A 438 -17.36 29.97 65.63
CA ASN A 438 -16.86 31.15 64.93
C ASN A 438 -15.45 31.50 65.45
N ALA A 439 -14.46 30.87 64.84
CA ALA A 439 -13.07 30.88 65.28
C ALA A 439 -12.14 31.58 64.28
N VAL A 440 -10.89 31.79 64.68
CA VAL A 440 -9.81 32.21 63.78
C VAL A 440 -9.22 30.97 63.12
N ALA A 441 -8.98 31.02 61.81
CA ALA A 441 -8.31 29.94 61.09
C ALA A 441 -6.80 29.92 61.41
N CYS A 442 -6.13 28.80 61.15
CA CYS A 442 -4.71 28.59 61.40
C CYS A 442 -3.96 28.28 60.10
N SER A 443 -2.65 28.53 60.11
CA SER A 443 -1.70 28.07 59.09
C SER A 443 -0.43 27.63 59.80
N GLU A 444 -0.04 26.36 59.61
CA GLU A 444 1.16 25.75 60.22
C GLU A 444 2.09 25.10 59.18
N ALA A 445 1.66 25.03 57.92
CA ALA A 445 2.41 24.55 56.78
C ALA A 445 2.17 25.46 55.57
N ALA A 446 3.13 25.53 54.65
CA ALA A 446 3.00 26.30 53.41
C ALA A 446 1.77 25.84 52.62
N GLY A 447 1.03 26.79 52.05
CA GLY A 447 -0.20 26.54 51.31
C GLY A 447 -1.39 26.05 52.14
N LEU A 448 -1.31 25.86 53.47
CA LEU A 448 -2.41 25.30 54.25
C LEU A 448 -3.12 26.35 55.13
N ILE A 449 -4.44 26.47 54.97
CA ILE A 449 -5.33 27.22 55.87
C ILE A 449 -6.35 26.25 56.44
N TYR A 450 -6.49 26.16 57.76
CA TYR A 450 -7.33 25.14 58.39
C TYR A 450 -7.94 25.55 59.73
N TYR A 451 -8.86 24.73 60.23
CA TYR A 451 -9.33 24.70 61.61
C TYR A 451 -9.58 23.25 62.03
N ASP A 452 -9.30 22.93 63.29
CA ASP A 452 -9.30 21.58 63.84
C ASP A 452 -10.49 21.41 64.80
N GLU A 453 -11.52 20.68 64.39
CA GLU A 453 -12.83 20.59 65.07
C GLU A 453 -13.14 19.17 65.55
N VAL A 454 -13.78 19.01 66.72
CA VAL A 454 -14.19 17.69 67.26
C VAL A 454 -15.70 17.51 67.09
N PHE A 455 -16.10 16.64 66.16
CA PHE A 455 -17.51 16.36 65.86
C PHE A 455 -18.07 15.26 66.77
N ASP A 456 -18.36 15.61 68.02
CA ASP A 456 -19.01 14.72 68.98
C ASP A 456 -20.40 15.20 69.47
N THR A 457 -21.11 14.31 70.16
CA THR A 457 -22.45 14.56 70.72
C THR A 457 -22.47 15.51 71.92
N GLY A 458 -21.32 15.79 72.53
CA GLY A 458 -21.15 16.73 73.65
C GLY A 458 -20.99 18.18 73.19
N ALA A 459 -20.33 18.41 72.04
CA ALA A 459 -20.34 19.69 71.32
C ALA A 459 -21.73 20.06 70.76
N GLY A 460 -22.69 19.14 70.86
CA GLY A 460 -24.10 19.38 70.55
C GLY A 460 -24.51 19.02 69.12
N TYR A 461 -23.58 18.55 68.30
CA TYR A 461 -23.86 17.94 66.99
C TYR A 461 -24.75 16.69 67.14
N LEU A 462 -25.64 16.44 66.18
CA LEU A 462 -26.53 15.26 66.16
C LEU A 462 -26.52 14.57 64.80
N GLU A 463 -27.11 13.38 64.77
CA GLU A 463 -27.02 12.43 63.67
C GLU A 463 -27.91 12.84 62.48
N GLY A 464 -27.35 12.84 61.27
CA GLY A 464 -28.06 13.27 60.06
C GLY A 464 -28.20 14.79 59.90
N ASP A 465 -27.55 15.58 60.75
CA ASP A 465 -27.50 17.03 60.62
C ASP A 465 -26.68 17.47 59.40
N SER A 466 -27.09 18.58 58.77
CA SER A 466 -26.28 19.24 57.75
C SER A 466 -25.40 20.31 58.39
N ILE A 467 -24.11 20.32 58.06
CA ILE A 467 -23.13 21.29 58.52
C ILE A 467 -22.67 22.14 57.32
N ARG A 468 -22.40 23.41 57.59
CA ARG A 468 -21.91 24.40 56.64
C ARG A 468 -20.66 25.05 57.23
N ILE A 469 -19.57 25.01 56.49
CA ILE A 469 -18.28 25.55 56.90
C ILE A 469 -17.94 26.70 55.97
N THR A 470 -17.61 27.87 56.52
CA THR A 470 -17.31 29.07 55.71
C THR A 470 -16.00 29.72 56.12
N PHE A 471 -15.05 29.84 55.18
CA PHE A 471 -13.77 30.53 55.39
C PHE A 471 -13.83 31.96 54.85
N LYS A 472 -13.65 32.94 55.74
CA LYS A 472 -13.82 34.40 55.49
C LYS A 472 -12.51 35.15 55.66
N SER A 473 -12.32 36.21 54.87
CA SER A 473 -11.20 37.16 54.95
C SER A 473 -9.82 36.49 54.94
N GLN A 474 -9.65 35.41 54.20
CA GLN A 474 -8.38 34.67 54.10
C GLN A 474 -7.44 35.41 53.13
N LYS A 475 -6.18 35.67 53.50
CA LYS A 475 -5.26 36.51 52.72
C LYS A 475 -3.85 35.93 52.58
N ILE A 476 -3.14 36.42 51.56
CA ILE A 476 -1.69 36.31 51.38
C ILE A 476 -1.11 37.72 51.23
N THR A 477 -0.06 38.04 51.97
CA THR A 477 0.65 39.32 51.89
C THR A 477 2.08 39.10 51.40
N VAL A 478 2.37 39.50 50.17
CA VAL A 478 3.70 39.35 49.52
C VAL A 478 4.18 40.71 49.05
N ALA A 479 5.46 41.03 49.35
CA ALA A 479 6.09 42.32 49.00
C ALA A 479 5.25 43.56 49.37
N ALA A 480 4.57 43.51 50.52
CA ALA A 480 3.64 44.51 51.04
C ALA A 480 2.33 44.75 50.23
N ASN A 481 1.97 43.82 49.33
CA ASN A 481 0.65 43.78 48.70
C ASN A 481 -0.20 42.65 49.30
N ASP A 482 -1.45 42.95 49.65
CA ASP A 482 -2.45 41.98 50.12
C ASP A 482 -3.24 41.40 48.92
N TYR A 483 -3.27 40.07 48.84
CA TYR A 483 -4.09 39.29 47.92
C TYR A 483 -5.16 38.53 48.72
N GLU A 484 -6.45 38.75 48.41
CA GLU A 484 -7.55 38.09 49.12
C GLU A 484 -7.88 36.73 48.46
N ILE A 485 -7.75 35.66 49.24
CA ILE A 485 -8.16 34.30 48.86
C ILE A 485 -9.68 34.19 49.00
N THR A 486 -10.23 34.71 50.11
CA THR A 486 -11.68 34.84 50.32
C THR A 486 -12.01 36.19 50.94
N ASP A 487 -13.13 36.79 50.52
CA ASP A 487 -13.61 38.06 51.04
C ASP A 487 -14.31 37.90 52.41
N ALA A 488 -14.85 39.00 52.94
CA ALA A 488 -15.56 39.03 54.23
C ALA A 488 -16.88 38.21 54.26
N THR A 489 -17.43 37.79 53.11
CA THR A 489 -18.57 36.87 53.04
C THR A 489 -18.12 35.41 53.04
N GLY A 490 -16.99 35.14 52.37
CA GLY A 490 -16.24 33.88 52.45
C GLY A 490 -16.77 32.75 51.57
N TRP A 491 -15.94 31.71 51.41
CA TRP A 491 -16.29 30.54 50.61
C TRP A 491 -17.00 29.49 51.46
N ILE A 492 -18.16 29.02 51.00
CA ILE A 492 -19.09 28.16 51.73
C ILE A 492 -19.01 26.72 51.22
N PHE A 493 -18.75 25.78 52.12
CA PHE A 493 -18.79 24.34 51.88
C PHE A 493 -19.88 23.69 52.74
N GLN A 494 -20.39 22.53 52.31
CA GLN A 494 -21.41 21.79 53.05
C GLN A 494 -20.99 20.33 53.19
N THR A 495 -21.21 19.78 54.39
CA THR A 495 -20.93 18.38 54.75
C THR A 495 -22.09 17.86 55.60
N SER A 496 -22.37 16.56 55.53
CA SER A 496 -23.42 15.95 56.35
C SER A 496 -22.81 15.11 57.46
N ILE A 497 -23.34 15.23 58.67
CA ILE A 497 -23.07 14.25 59.71
C ILE A 497 -23.84 12.98 59.32
N ARG A 498 -23.11 11.89 59.10
CA ARG A 498 -23.67 10.61 58.67
C ARG A 498 -24.73 10.13 59.65
N GLN A 499 -25.70 9.39 59.12
CA GLN A 499 -26.47 8.48 59.95
C GLN A 499 -25.65 7.22 60.24
N THR A 500 -25.81 6.69 61.45
CA THR A 500 -25.06 5.52 61.93
C THR A 500 -25.57 4.29 61.18
N MET A 501 -24.96 4.00 60.02
CA MET A 501 -25.39 2.91 59.14
C MET A 501 -25.19 1.56 59.82
N VAL A 502 -26.24 1.04 60.45
CA VAL A 502 -26.31 -0.33 60.98
C VAL A 502 -26.41 -1.35 59.84
N GLY A 503 -25.26 -1.58 59.19
CA GLY A 503 -24.91 -2.85 58.54
C GLY A 503 -25.67 -3.23 57.27
N THR A 504 -25.26 -2.68 56.13
CA THR A 504 -25.40 -3.36 54.82
C THR A 504 -24.07 -3.98 54.40
N ASN A 505 -23.61 -4.98 55.16
CA ASN A 505 -22.61 -5.95 54.71
C ASN A 505 -23.28 -7.34 54.65
N GLY A 506 -22.82 -8.19 53.74
CA GLY A 506 -23.62 -9.33 53.25
C GLY A 506 -24.03 -10.37 54.30
N ALA A 507 -25.29 -10.80 54.20
CA ALA A 507 -25.83 -12.09 54.64
C ALA A 507 -25.63 -12.50 56.12
N ASN A 508 -26.52 -12.05 57.01
CA ASN A 508 -27.24 -13.00 57.86
C ASN A 508 -28.66 -12.51 58.25
N THR A 509 -29.52 -13.46 58.59
CA THR A 509 -30.92 -13.32 59.03
C THR A 509 -31.01 -12.80 60.49
N THR A 510 -32.14 -12.34 61.06
CA THR A 510 -33.58 -12.43 60.73
C THR A 510 -34.32 -11.12 61.08
N VAL A 511 -35.49 -10.88 60.47
CA VAL A 511 -36.58 -10.15 61.14
C VAL A 511 -37.48 -11.21 61.81
N PRO A 512 -37.81 -11.12 63.11
CA PRO A 512 -38.73 -12.06 63.76
C PRO A 512 -40.18 -11.86 63.31
N ASP A 513 -40.98 -12.91 63.41
CA ASP A 513 -42.43 -12.83 63.24
C ASP A 513 -43.12 -12.11 64.43
N ALA A 514 -44.45 -11.96 64.37
CA ALA A 514 -45.24 -11.35 65.45
C ALA A 514 -45.23 -12.12 66.78
N ALA A 515 -44.83 -13.41 66.79
CA ALA A 515 -44.58 -14.21 67.99
C ALA A 515 -43.11 -14.22 68.46
N GLY A 516 -42.19 -13.60 67.71
CA GLY A 516 -40.77 -13.48 68.07
C GLY A 516 -39.89 -14.68 67.69
N VAL A 517 -40.33 -15.51 66.74
CA VAL A 517 -39.59 -16.65 66.19
C VAL A 517 -39.05 -16.29 64.79
N ALA A 518 -38.06 -17.03 64.28
CA ALA A 518 -37.63 -16.90 62.89
C ALA A 518 -38.76 -17.38 61.96
N PRO A 519 -39.19 -16.58 60.97
CA PRO A 519 -40.31 -16.94 60.09
C PRO A 519 -39.97 -18.17 59.24
N THR A 520 -40.97 -19.02 59.00
CA THR A 520 -40.83 -20.22 58.17
C THR A 520 -40.69 -19.88 56.68
N ALA A 521 -40.21 -20.85 55.90
CA ALA A 521 -40.10 -20.72 54.44
C ALA A 521 -41.45 -20.55 53.72
N ASP A 522 -42.57 -20.79 54.42
CA ASP A 522 -43.92 -20.53 53.93
C ASP A 522 -44.33 -19.09 54.23
N GLU A 523 -44.14 -18.60 55.47
CA GLU A 523 -44.46 -17.22 55.85
C GLU A 523 -43.61 -16.18 55.10
N VAL A 524 -42.32 -16.48 54.85
CA VAL A 524 -41.46 -15.61 54.01
C VAL A 524 -41.94 -15.57 52.57
N ARG A 525 -42.46 -16.70 52.04
CA ARG A 525 -42.92 -16.80 50.65
C ARG A 525 -44.27 -16.10 50.48
N ASP A 526 -45.19 -16.27 51.42
CA ASP A 526 -46.48 -15.59 51.42
C ASP A 526 -46.29 -14.07 51.56
N ALA A 527 -45.36 -13.60 52.43
CA ALA A 527 -45.03 -12.17 52.54
C ALA A 527 -44.40 -11.57 51.27
N ILE A 528 -43.71 -12.37 50.45
CA ILE A 528 -43.17 -11.94 49.14
C ILE A 528 -44.27 -11.91 48.06
N LEU A 529 -45.31 -12.73 48.19
CA LEU A 529 -46.43 -12.81 47.24
C LEU A 529 -47.60 -11.87 47.58
N ASP A 530 -47.73 -11.42 48.85
CA ASP A 530 -48.79 -10.52 49.32
C ASP A 530 -48.46 -9.02 49.15
N ASP A 531 -47.19 -8.64 48.85
CA ASP A 531 -46.85 -7.25 48.48
C ASP A 531 -47.31 -6.88 47.05
N ALA A 532 -48.62 -6.79 46.90
CA ALA A 532 -49.29 -6.34 45.69
C ALA A 532 -49.11 -4.83 45.40
N THR A 533 -48.24 -4.10 46.13
CA THR A 533 -48.34 -2.64 46.24
C THR A 533 -47.47 -1.81 45.29
N ARG A 534 -46.51 -2.40 44.57
CA ARG A 534 -45.67 -1.63 43.61
C ARG A 534 -46.15 -1.63 42.15
N PHE A 535 -46.93 -2.61 41.69
CA PHE A 535 -47.38 -2.69 40.29
C PHE A 535 -48.87 -3.02 40.12
N SER A 536 -49.70 -1.98 40.16
CA SER A 536 -51.09 -2.08 39.73
C SER A 536 -51.19 -2.17 38.20
N GLY A 537 -51.46 -3.37 37.67
CA GLY A 537 -51.95 -3.55 36.30
C GLY A 537 -51.13 -4.46 35.35
N GLY A 538 -51.30 -5.77 35.48
CA GLY A 538 -51.43 -6.73 34.37
C GLY A 538 -50.24 -7.06 33.45
N ASN A 539 -49.21 -6.21 33.33
CA ASN A 539 -48.29 -6.27 32.18
C ASN A 539 -46.86 -6.77 32.47
N ILE A 540 -46.56 -7.26 33.68
CA ILE A 540 -45.19 -7.65 34.08
C ILE A 540 -45.05 -9.13 34.48
N ASP A 541 -46.10 -9.77 35.03
CA ASP A 541 -46.02 -11.13 35.55
C ASP A 541 -46.40 -12.23 34.54
N VAL A 542 -45.63 -12.31 33.45
CA VAL A 542 -45.55 -13.50 32.58
C VAL A 542 -44.11 -13.67 32.05
N ALA A 543 -43.47 -12.59 31.63
CA ALA A 543 -42.18 -12.61 30.93
C ALA A 543 -40.93 -12.66 31.83
N ILE A 544 -41.08 -12.40 33.13
CA ILE A 544 -39.95 -12.42 34.10
C ILE A 544 -39.82 -13.79 34.78
N SER A 545 -40.95 -14.47 35.05
CA SER A 545 -41.01 -15.77 35.73
C SER A 545 -40.31 -16.91 34.95
N SER A 546 -40.12 -16.75 33.63
CA SER A 546 -39.52 -17.76 32.75
C SER A 546 -38.00 -17.67 32.55
N ARG A 547 -37.27 -16.78 33.27
CA ARG A 547 -35.89 -16.39 32.92
C ARG A 547 -34.77 -16.68 33.92
N GLY A 548 -34.94 -17.58 34.90
CA GLY A 548 -33.76 -18.09 35.61
C GLY A 548 -33.93 -18.91 36.89
N THR A 549 -34.28 -20.19 36.77
CA THR A 549 -33.84 -21.25 37.71
C THR A 549 -33.45 -22.50 36.92
N ALA A 550 -32.21 -22.57 36.49
CA ALA A 550 -31.56 -23.79 36.02
C ALA A 550 -30.42 -24.10 37.00
N ASP A 551 -30.49 -25.26 37.65
CA ASP A 551 -29.56 -25.62 38.72
C ASP A 551 -28.19 -26.07 38.17
N ALA A 552 -27.17 -26.05 39.04
CA ALA A 552 -25.79 -26.40 38.71
C ALA A 552 -25.64 -27.91 38.40
N GLY A 553 -26.00 -28.29 37.17
CA GLY A 553 -25.98 -29.65 36.65
C GLY A 553 -26.51 -29.75 35.22
N ASP A 554 -27.47 -28.89 34.85
CA ASP A 554 -27.92 -28.79 33.46
C ASP A 554 -26.87 -28.12 32.58
N ALA A 555 -26.60 -28.71 31.41
CA ALA A 555 -25.77 -28.08 30.39
C ALA A 555 -26.50 -26.84 29.86
N MET A 556 -25.86 -25.67 29.99
CA MET A 556 -26.40 -24.36 29.61
C MET A 556 -26.48 -24.19 28.08
N ASN A 557 -27.35 -24.98 27.45
CA ASN A 557 -27.71 -24.84 26.05
C ASN A 557 -28.57 -23.59 25.88
N LEU A 558 -27.94 -22.47 25.50
CA LEU A 558 -28.63 -21.39 24.80
C LEU A 558 -29.10 -21.96 23.45
N ALA A 559 -30.31 -22.51 23.43
CA ALA A 559 -30.89 -23.09 22.24
C ALA A 559 -30.98 -22.05 21.10
N ALA A 560 -30.60 -22.47 19.89
CA ALA A 560 -30.61 -21.61 18.71
C ALA A 560 -32.01 -21.07 18.36
N ASP A 561 -33.06 -21.69 18.88
CA ASP A 561 -34.47 -21.31 18.70
C ASP A 561 -34.81 -19.91 19.25
N ALA A 562 -33.99 -19.37 20.17
CA ALA A 562 -34.11 -17.96 20.59
C ALA A 562 -33.54 -16.97 19.54
N ILE A 563 -32.84 -17.48 18.51
CA ILE A 563 -32.14 -16.71 17.47
C ILE A 563 -32.41 -17.31 16.06
N LYS A 564 -33.61 -17.83 15.80
CA LYS A 564 -34.20 -18.02 14.44
C LYS A 564 -35.68 -18.39 14.48
N ALA A 565 -36.35 -18.26 13.32
CA ALA A 565 -37.81 -18.37 13.07
C ALA A 565 -38.64 -17.22 13.68
N VAL A 566 -39.37 -16.39 12.92
CA VAL A 566 -39.77 -16.41 11.49
C VAL A 566 -39.59 -14.97 10.97
N SER A 567 -38.90 -14.64 9.86
CA SER A 567 -38.60 -15.38 8.63
C SER A 567 -37.27 -14.93 7.97
N TYR A 568 -36.12 -15.35 8.51
CA TYR A 568 -34.83 -15.16 7.84
C TYR A 568 -34.42 -16.44 7.10
N ASP A 569 -34.64 -16.46 5.78
CA ASP A 569 -33.97 -17.36 4.84
C ASP A 569 -32.65 -16.71 4.43
N GLU A 570 -31.54 -17.42 4.63
CA GLU A 570 -30.20 -16.91 4.33
C GLU A 570 -29.74 -17.22 2.89
N THR A 571 -30.55 -17.95 2.12
CA THR A 571 -30.25 -18.30 0.72
C THR A 571 -30.68 -17.23 -0.28
N SER A 572 -31.59 -16.32 0.11
CA SER A 572 -32.03 -15.18 -0.71
C SER A 572 -31.74 -13.82 -0.06
N ALA A 573 -30.46 -13.56 0.20
CA ALA A 573 -29.81 -12.26 0.02
C ALA A 573 -30.50 -11.01 0.65
N PHE A 574 -30.01 -10.61 1.84
CA PHE A 574 -30.24 -9.33 2.56
C PHE A 574 -31.67 -9.05 3.10
N PRO A 575 -31.82 -9.08 4.44
CA PRO A 575 -32.34 -7.88 5.14
C PRO A 575 -31.41 -7.36 6.26
N LEU A 576 -31.81 -6.24 6.88
CA LEU A 576 -30.97 -5.44 7.79
C LEU A 576 -30.90 -5.96 9.24
N LYS A 577 -29.70 -5.88 9.84
CA LYS A 577 -29.53 -5.89 11.30
C LYS A 577 -30.27 -4.70 11.92
N ALA A 578 -31.04 -4.93 12.98
CA ALA A 578 -31.97 -3.94 13.53
C ALA A 578 -31.31 -2.78 14.31
N ASP A 579 -30.09 -2.97 14.81
CA ASP A 579 -29.37 -2.00 15.66
C ASP A 579 -28.00 -1.63 15.07
N ASP A 580 -28.00 -0.84 13.99
CA ASP A 580 -26.92 0.09 13.71
C ASP A 580 -27.49 1.52 13.73
N SER A 581 -27.02 2.33 14.68
CA SER A 581 -27.45 3.72 14.88
C SER A 581 -26.35 4.74 14.60
N ALA A 582 -25.22 4.33 13.98
CA ALA A 582 -24.01 5.12 13.85
C ALA A 582 -23.50 5.25 12.41
N ALA A 583 -24.32 5.85 11.55
CA ALA A 583 -23.89 6.65 10.39
C ALA A 583 -22.84 6.02 9.43
N THR A 584 -22.99 4.73 9.07
CA THR A 584 -22.37 4.20 7.85
C THR A 584 -23.40 3.47 6.99
N GLN A 585 -23.11 3.33 5.70
CA GLN A 585 -24.08 2.95 4.67
C GLN A 585 -24.74 1.59 4.95
N ILE A 586 -26.07 1.55 4.77
CA ILE A 586 -26.79 0.30 4.52
C ILE A 586 -26.13 -0.40 3.33
N ALA A 587 -25.45 -1.51 3.61
CA ALA A 587 -25.00 -2.45 2.59
C ALA A 587 -26.25 -3.13 2.02
N ARG A 588 -26.84 -2.52 0.97
CA ARG A 588 -27.98 -3.07 0.25
C ARG A 588 -27.52 -4.24 -0.63
N VAL A 589 -27.40 -5.37 0.03
CA VAL A 589 -27.44 -6.79 -0.51
C VAL A 589 -28.89 -6.65 -1.20
N GLY A 590 -29.08 -7.18 -2.42
CA GLY A 590 -30.38 -7.74 -2.80
C GLY A 590 -31.43 -6.75 -3.32
N ALA A 591 -31.17 -6.15 -4.47
CA ALA A 591 -32.23 -5.72 -5.38
C ALA A 591 -31.73 -5.87 -6.83
N ASP A 592 -32.23 -6.89 -7.50
CA ASP A 592 -32.03 -7.16 -8.93
C ASP A 592 -32.64 -6.04 -9.79
N GLY A 593 -31.85 -5.54 -10.74
CA GLY A 593 -31.90 -4.12 -11.15
C GLY A 593 -33.08 -3.64 -11.99
N ASP A 594 -33.31 -2.31 -11.93
CA ASP A 594 -33.76 -1.50 -13.08
C ASP A 594 -33.37 0.00 -12.94
N THR A 595 -32.95 0.59 -14.07
CA THR A 595 -32.88 2.00 -14.53
C THR A 595 -32.79 3.23 -13.60
N LEU A 596 -32.37 3.13 -12.33
CA LEU A 596 -31.92 4.31 -11.56
C LEU A 596 -30.50 4.11 -11.04
N GLU A 597 -29.55 4.81 -11.66
CA GLU A 597 -28.15 4.89 -11.24
C GLU A 597 -28.07 5.23 -9.74
N THR A 598 -27.71 4.23 -8.93
CA THR A 598 -27.32 4.47 -7.56
C THR A 598 -25.80 4.58 -7.50
N LEU A 599 -25.26 5.19 -6.45
CA LEU A 599 -23.84 5.55 -6.38
C LEU A 599 -22.84 4.37 -6.49
N SER A 600 -23.30 3.11 -6.57
CA SER A 600 -22.47 1.96 -6.97
C SER A 600 -21.99 2.07 -8.41
N ASP A 601 -22.88 2.35 -9.37
CA ASP A 601 -22.55 2.34 -10.81
C ASP A 601 -21.51 3.42 -11.15
N GLN A 602 -21.53 4.53 -10.40
CA GLN A 602 -20.58 5.65 -10.50
C GLN A 602 -19.28 5.43 -9.69
N ILE A 603 -19.17 4.30 -8.96
CA ILE A 603 -17.98 3.84 -8.25
C ILE A 603 -17.35 2.64 -8.97
N ASP A 604 -18.16 1.77 -9.60
CA ASP A 604 -17.71 0.58 -10.33
C ASP A 604 -17.02 0.94 -11.67
N ASP A 605 -17.26 2.13 -12.24
CA ASP A 605 -16.51 2.71 -13.39
C ASP A 605 -15.41 3.72 -12.96
N VAL A 606 -15.00 3.72 -11.68
CA VAL A 606 -13.80 4.45 -11.22
C VAL A 606 -12.56 3.64 -11.64
N PRO A 607 -11.65 4.19 -12.47
CA PRO A 607 -10.49 3.44 -12.96
C PRO A 607 -9.68 2.86 -11.81
N THR A 608 -9.45 1.55 -11.84
CA THR A 608 -8.65 0.87 -10.81
C THR A 608 -7.23 1.44 -10.77
N VAL A 609 -6.49 1.18 -9.69
CA VAL A 609 -5.07 1.58 -9.60
C VAL A 609 -4.25 0.98 -10.76
N ALA A 610 -4.65 -0.15 -11.35
CA ALA A 610 -4.03 -0.69 -12.55
C ALA A 610 -4.33 0.19 -13.79
N GLU A 611 -5.59 0.56 -14.02
CA GLU A 611 -6.01 1.37 -15.18
C GLU A 611 -5.59 2.84 -15.06
N PHE A 612 -5.50 3.38 -13.85
CA PHE A 612 -4.96 4.71 -13.60
C PHE A 612 -3.45 4.77 -13.87
N ASN A 613 -2.69 3.74 -13.46
CA ASN A 613 -1.26 3.65 -13.82
C ASN A 613 -1.05 3.28 -15.31
N ALA A 614 -2.01 2.60 -15.96
CA ALA A 614 -2.03 2.43 -17.42
C ALA A 614 -2.37 3.73 -18.18
N ARG A 615 -2.78 4.79 -17.48
CA ARG A 615 -3.09 6.13 -18.03
C ARG A 615 -1.99 7.18 -17.81
N THR A 616 -0.90 6.85 -17.14
CA THR A 616 0.26 7.74 -16.99
C THR A 616 0.93 7.94 -18.38
N ILE A 617 1.08 9.17 -18.91
CA ILE A 617 1.92 10.26 -18.39
C ILE A 617 1.57 11.68 -18.95
N VAL A 618 1.87 12.71 -18.15
CA VAL A 618 2.07 14.17 -18.43
C VAL A 618 0.87 15.14 -18.62
N SER A 619 0.48 15.64 -19.81
CA SER A 619 -0.11 17.01 -19.93
C SER A 619 -1.55 17.09 -20.50
N ALA A 620 -2.55 17.71 -19.89
CA ALA A 620 -2.57 18.49 -18.65
C ALA A 620 -2.03 17.78 -17.38
N GLY A 621 -2.21 16.46 -17.17
CA GLY A 621 -3.12 15.51 -17.80
C GLY A 621 -2.46 14.35 -18.58
N TYR A 622 -2.65 14.36 -19.91
CA TYR A 622 -2.80 13.17 -20.74
C TYR A 622 -1.78 12.96 -21.88
N VAL A 623 -1.22 14.04 -22.46
CA VAL A 623 -0.20 13.98 -23.50
C VAL A 623 1.10 13.51 -22.87
N VAL A 624 1.53 12.30 -23.23
CA VAL A 624 2.86 11.78 -22.89
C VAL A 624 3.92 12.66 -23.55
N VAL A 625 5.12 12.76 -22.94
CA VAL A 625 6.30 13.32 -23.60
C VAL A 625 6.69 12.42 -24.78
N GLY A 626 6.06 12.64 -25.93
CA GLY A 626 6.13 11.79 -27.11
C GLY A 626 4.84 11.66 -27.92
N ASP A 627 3.66 12.01 -27.38
CA ASP A 627 2.42 11.96 -28.17
C ASP A 627 2.42 13.05 -29.24
N THR A 628 2.49 12.62 -30.50
CA THR A 628 2.67 13.52 -31.64
C THR A 628 1.32 13.93 -32.18
N ILE A 629 0.77 15.00 -31.61
CA ILE A 629 -0.36 15.74 -32.21
C ILE A 629 0.02 16.07 -33.65
N ALA A 630 -0.64 15.41 -34.61
CA ALA A 630 -0.18 15.35 -35.99
C ALA A 630 -0.15 16.75 -36.65
N GLY A 631 1.06 17.32 -36.74
CA GLY A 631 1.31 18.70 -37.17
C GLY A 631 2.17 19.54 -36.21
N VAL A 632 2.34 19.12 -34.96
CA VAL A 632 3.14 19.81 -33.92
C VAL A 632 4.52 19.16 -33.75
N THR A 633 5.18 18.82 -34.87
CA THR A 633 6.43 18.05 -34.93
C THR A 633 7.69 18.85 -34.54
N THR A 634 7.58 19.76 -33.56
CA THR A 634 8.68 20.66 -33.18
C THR A 634 8.72 21.06 -31.70
N ALA A 635 8.04 20.32 -30.81
CA ALA A 635 8.06 20.60 -29.36
C ALA A 635 9.49 20.75 -28.78
N THR A 636 10.46 20.00 -29.31
CA THR A 636 11.89 20.06 -28.93
C THR A 636 12.55 21.42 -29.22
N ASN A 637 12.01 22.23 -30.14
CA ASN A 637 12.45 23.61 -30.39
C ASN A 637 11.59 24.64 -29.64
N LEU A 638 10.44 24.25 -29.06
CA LEU A 638 9.61 25.15 -28.25
C LEU A 638 10.22 25.44 -26.86
N THR A 639 11.27 24.73 -26.45
CA THR A 639 12.13 25.11 -25.30
C THR A 639 12.75 26.50 -25.49
N ASN A 640 12.91 26.94 -26.75
CA ASN A 640 13.33 28.28 -27.15
C ASN A 640 12.18 29.08 -27.82
N ALA A 641 10.91 28.76 -27.53
CA ALA A 641 9.78 29.59 -27.95
C ALA A 641 9.40 30.58 -26.85
N PRO A 642 9.05 31.84 -27.20
CA PRO A 642 8.66 32.85 -26.22
C PRO A 642 7.28 32.53 -25.61
N THR A 643 7.27 31.87 -24.45
CA THR A 643 6.07 31.27 -23.82
C THR A 643 4.99 32.28 -23.39
N SER A 644 5.31 33.58 -23.37
CA SER A 644 4.34 34.66 -23.16
C SER A 644 4.65 35.91 -24.00
N GLY A 645 5.23 35.72 -25.19
CA GLY A 645 5.66 36.83 -26.08
C GLY A 645 6.97 37.51 -25.67
N ASP A 646 7.55 37.15 -24.53
CA ASP A 646 8.90 37.52 -24.08
C ASP A 646 9.89 36.37 -24.33
N LEU A 647 11.16 36.71 -24.56
CA LEU A 647 12.25 35.77 -24.81
C LEU A 647 12.49 34.87 -23.58
N THR A 648 12.77 33.58 -23.79
CA THR A 648 13.16 32.67 -22.71
C THR A 648 14.51 33.08 -22.11
N ALA A 649 14.85 32.61 -20.91
CA ALA A 649 16.16 32.87 -20.31
C ALA A 649 17.32 32.49 -21.26
N THR A 650 17.25 31.29 -21.85
CA THR A 650 18.20 30.81 -22.87
C THR A 650 18.31 31.75 -24.08
N MET A 651 17.18 32.28 -24.56
CA MET A 651 17.17 33.26 -25.66
C MET A 651 17.78 34.60 -25.24
N LYS A 652 17.51 35.08 -24.01
CA LYS A 652 18.07 36.32 -23.47
C LYS A 652 19.58 36.20 -23.27
N THR A 653 20.05 35.10 -22.70
CA THR A 653 21.49 34.80 -22.56
C THR A 653 22.15 34.68 -23.92
N SER A 654 21.56 33.96 -24.89
CA SER A 654 22.08 33.89 -26.26
C SER A 654 22.14 35.27 -26.93
N VAL A 655 21.06 36.07 -26.88
CA VAL A 655 21.07 37.45 -27.43
C VAL A 655 22.10 38.32 -26.74
N ASN A 656 22.26 38.21 -25.42
CA ASN A 656 23.29 38.92 -24.68
C ASN A 656 24.71 38.47 -25.08
N THR A 657 24.94 37.17 -25.28
CA THR A 657 26.23 36.64 -25.77
C THR A 657 26.54 37.17 -27.17
N GLU A 658 25.61 37.08 -28.12
CA GLU A 658 25.81 37.58 -29.49
C GLU A 658 26.04 39.10 -29.51
N VAL A 659 25.29 39.88 -28.71
CA VAL A 659 25.49 41.33 -28.59
C VAL A 659 26.82 41.69 -27.90
N LEU A 660 27.24 40.91 -26.89
CA LEU A 660 28.51 41.11 -26.20
C LEU A 660 29.71 40.75 -27.11
N ASP A 661 29.56 39.72 -27.94
CA ASP A 661 30.57 39.28 -28.91
C ASP A 661 30.74 40.33 -30.02
N VAL A 662 29.62 40.81 -30.60
CA VAL A 662 29.56 41.92 -31.56
C VAL A 662 30.17 43.24 -31.03
N LEU A 663 30.26 43.41 -29.70
CA LEU A 663 30.83 44.60 -29.07
C LEU A 663 32.29 44.45 -28.62
N ASN A 664 32.73 43.25 -28.22
CA ASN A 664 34.04 43.02 -27.58
C ASN A 664 34.99 42.09 -28.35
N THR A 665 34.46 41.13 -29.11
CA THR A 665 35.24 40.11 -29.84
C THR A 665 35.32 40.42 -31.34
N ASP A 666 34.20 40.86 -31.90
CA ASP A 666 33.98 40.90 -33.35
C ASP A 666 34.81 42.00 -34.03
N THR A 667 35.52 41.65 -35.11
CA THR A 667 36.56 42.50 -35.69
C THR A 667 36.13 43.09 -37.03
N PHE A 668 35.66 44.34 -36.99
CA PHE A 668 35.26 45.08 -38.18
C PHE A 668 36.48 45.75 -38.84
N ALA A 669 36.74 45.41 -40.11
CA ALA A 669 37.78 46.05 -40.90
C ALA A 669 37.55 47.57 -41.04
N GLU A 670 38.64 48.36 -41.01
CA GLU A 670 38.57 49.81 -41.19
C GLU A 670 37.88 50.18 -42.52
N PRO A 671 37.07 51.26 -42.58
CA PRO A 671 36.51 51.73 -43.85
C PRO A 671 37.64 52.09 -44.82
N GLY A 672 37.69 51.40 -45.97
CA GLY A 672 38.74 51.60 -46.99
C GLY A 672 38.66 52.93 -47.75
N GLN A 673 39.30 53.00 -48.92
CA GLN A 673 39.34 54.19 -49.78
C GLN A 673 37.97 54.50 -50.43
N GLU A 674 37.07 55.12 -49.67
CA GLU A 674 35.78 55.65 -50.15
C GLU A 674 35.49 57.03 -49.51
N ALA A 675 34.55 57.80 -50.07
CA ALA A 675 34.08 59.03 -49.43
C ALA A 675 33.06 58.71 -48.33
N PRO A 676 33.20 59.20 -47.09
CA PRO A 676 32.25 58.99 -45.99
C PRO A 676 30.79 59.32 -46.40
N PRO A 677 29.88 58.32 -46.50
CA PRO A 677 28.55 58.55 -47.03
C PRO A 677 27.65 59.33 -46.06
N ALA A 678 26.76 60.18 -46.61
CA ALA A 678 25.79 60.95 -45.81
C ALA A 678 24.81 60.07 -45.01
N THR A 679 24.55 58.85 -45.50
CA THR A 679 23.78 57.80 -44.82
C THR A 679 24.57 56.51 -44.88
N THR A 680 24.96 55.95 -43.72
CA THR A 680 25.75 54.72 -43.62
C THR A 680 25.49 54.01 -42.28
N SER A 681 25.92 52.75 -42.15
CA SER A 681 25.71 51.92 -40.96
C SER A 681 26.44 52.45 -39.72
N LEU A 682 25.99 52.05 -38.52
CA LEU A 682 26.64 52.44 -37.27
C LEU A 682 28.09 51.95 -37.21
N VAL A 683 28.35 50.71 -37.63
CA VAL A 683 29.69 50.13 -37.76
C VAL A 683 30.59 51.00 -38.64
N LYS A 684 30.15 51.43 -39.83
CA LYS A 684 30.96 52.33 -40.67
C LYS A 684 31.19 53.70 -40.01
N LYS A 685 30.20 54.27 -39.30
CA LYS A 685 30.38 55.55 -38.57
C LYS A 685 31.44 55.44 -37.46
N ILE A 686 31.39 54.37 -36.68
CA ILE A 686 32.37 54.10 -35.60
C ILE A 686 33.74 53.81 -36.21
N GLY A 687 33.82 53.00 -37.28
CA GLY A 687 35.06 52.74 -38.01
C GLY A 687 35.72 54.02 -38.54
N TYR A 688 34.95 54.96 -39.09
CA TYR A 688 35.49 56.27 -39.49
C TYR A 688 36.01 57.08 -38.30
N LEU A 689 35.26 57.13 -37.19
CA LEU A 689 35.69 57.83 -35.97
C LEU A 689 36.99 57.23 -35.41
N TYR A 690 37.08 55.91 -35.29
CA TYR A 690 38.27 55.21 -34.84
C TYR A 690 39.47 55.49 -35.76
N LYS A 691 39.27 55.38 -37.08
CA LYS A 691 40.30 55.69 -38.08
C LYS A 691 40.82 57.13 -37.99
N PHE A 692 39.94 58.11 -37.82
CA PHE A 692 40.32 59.52 -37.65
C PHE A 692 41.00 59.83 -36.29
N LEU A 693 40.94 58.92 -35.31
CA LEU A 693 41.63 59.03 -34.02
C LEU A 693 42.96 58.28 -33.99
N ARG A 694 43.05 57.15 -34.71
CA ARG A 694 44.12 56.15 -34.57
C ARG A 694 45.12 56.15 -35.74
N ASN A 695 44.70 56.46 -36.96
CA ASN A 695 45.58 56.41 -38.12
C ASN A 695 46.39 57.69 -38.31
N LYS A 696 47.46 57.58 -39.10
CA LYS A 696 48.29 58.71 -39.51
C LYS A 696 47.47 59.75 -40.28
N ILE A 697 47.50 60.99 -39.80
CA ILE A 697 46.93 62.17 -40.45
C ILE A 697 48.07 63.13 -40.84
N ILE A 698 47.98 63.72 -42.03
CA ILE A 698 48.83 64.83 -42.46
C ILE A 698 47.94 66.02 -42.80
N THR A 699 48.33 67.22 -42.39
CA THR A 699 47.69 68.48 -42.77
C THR A 699 48.74 69.36 -43.45
N ASP A 700 48.45 69.87 -44.65
CA ASP A 700 49.26 70.86 -45.34
C ASP A 700 48.52 72.20 -45.46
N ALA A 701 48.98 73.12 -46.32
CA ALA A 701 48.38 74.44 -46.51
C ALA A 701 47.05 74.45 -47.30
N THR A 702 46.59 73.28 -47.78
CA THR A 702 45.47 73.11 -48.71
C THR A 702 44.54 71.94 -48.39
N GLY A 703 45.01 70.95 -47.62
CA GLY A 703 44.20 69.78 -47.27
C GLY A 703 44.62 69.05 -45.99
N VAL A 704 43.74 68.13 -45.59
CA VAL A 704 43.94 67.13 -44.54
C VAL A 704 43.82 65.75 -45.20
N GLU A 705 44.86 64.94 -45.10
CA GLU A 705 44.92 63.56 -45.59
C GLU A 705 44.88 62.57 -44.42
N VAL A 706 44.13 61.49 -44.58
CA VAL A 706 43.98 60.42 -43.58
C VAL A 706 44.33 59.10 -44.25
N TYR A 707 45.33 58.42 -43.67
CA TYR A 707 45.94 57.24 -44.26
C TYR A 707 45.23 55.96 -43.80
N ASN A 708 45.45 54.87 -44.53
CA ASN A 708 45.11 53.51 -44.10
C ASN A 708 45.95 53.06 -42.88
N ASP A 709 45.56 51.94 -42.25
CA ASP A 709 46.28 51.31 -41.13
C ASP A 709 47.79 51.18 -41.38
N ALA A 710 48.17 50.73 -42.59
CA ALA A 710 49.56 50.61 -43.02
C ALA A 710 50.32 51.94 -43.20
N GLY A 711 49.66 53.10 -43.03
CA GLY A 711 50.25 54.44 -43.11
C GLY A 711 50.75 54.85 -44.51
N ALA A 712 50.35 54.10 -45.55
CA ALA A 712 50.98 54.06 -46.87
C ALA A 712 50.07 54.55 -48.02
N VAL A 713 48.75 54.42 -47.88
CA VAL A 713 47.75 54.92 -48.84
C VAL A 713 46.89 55.97 -48.15
N VAL A 714 46.55 57.05 -48.85
CA VAL A 714 45.56 58.03 -48.40
C VAL A 714 44.18 57.51 -48.77
N ASP A 715 43.34 57.21 -47.78
CA ASP A 715 42.01 56.65 -48.01
C ASP A 715 40.92 57.74 -48.01
N GLN A 716 41.10 58.77 -47.18
CA GLN A 716 40.20 59.92 -47.08
C GLN A 716 41.00 61.24 -47.11
N LYS A 717 40.43 62.27 -47.75
CA LYS A 717 41.00 63.62 -47.75
C LYS A 717 39.94 64.72 -47.73
N SER A 718 40.25 65.85 -47.12
CA SER A 718 39.41 67.06 -47.14
C SER A 718 40.26 68.25 -47.58
N THR A 719 39.72 69.15 -48.39
CA THR A 719 40.32 70.48 -48.56
C THR A 719 40.15 71.30 -47.28
N ILE A 720 41.10 72.21 -47.03
CA ILE A 720 40.99 73.29 -46.05
C ILE A 720 41.34 74.63 -46.70
N SER A 721 40.75 75.71 -46.20
CA SER A 721 41.04 77.08 -46.60
C SER A 721 40.87 78.02 -45.41
N ASP A 722 41.75 78.99 -45.31
CA ASP A 722 41.70 80.08 -44.34
C ASP A 722 41.87 81.39 -45.13
N ASP A 723 40.92 82.31 -45.01
CA ASP A 723 40.96 83.63 -45.66
C ASP A 723 41.39 84.75 -44.71
N GLY A 724 41.80 84.41 -43.49
CA GLY A 724 42.10 85.33 -42.39
C GLY A 724 40.90 85.71 -41.54
N THR A 725 39.70 85.21 -41.86
CA THR A 725 38.47 85.39 -41.07
C THR A 725 37.82 84.04 -40.71
N ASP A 726 37.54 83.20 -41.69
CA ASP A 726 36.82 81.93 -41.52
C ASP A 726 37.67 80.72 -41.94
N PHE A 727 38.18 79.97 -40.95
CA PHE A 727 38.79 78.66 -41.22
C PHE A 727 37.70 77.66 -41.66
N THR A 728 37.74 77.27 -42.93
CA THR A 728 36.80 76.32 -43.53
C THR A 728 37.49 74.99 -43.84
N ARG A 729 37.03 73.90 -43.21
CA ARG A 729 37.32 72.53 -43.65
C ARG A 729 36.15 71.99 -44.45
N GLY A 730 36.44 71.44 -45.63
CA GLY A 730 35.46 70.75 -46.46
C GLY A 730 34.89 69.48 -45.83
N LYS A 731 34.09 68.75 -46.61
CA LYS A 731 33.73 67.37 -46.28
C LYS A 731 34.89 66.46 -46.68
N PHE A 732 35.19 65.44 -45.88
CA PHE A 732 36.07 64.37 -46.33
C PHE A 732 35.45 63.67 -47.56
N GLY A 733 36.26 63.54 -48.61
CA GLY A 733 36.02 62.70 -49.77
C GLY A 733 37.02 61.54 -49.82
N SER A 734 36.94 60.74 -50.88
CA SER A 734 37.87 59.62 -51.12
C SER A 734 39.28 60.13 -51.42
N GLY A 735 40.28 59.34 -51.00
CA GLY A 735 41.68 59.50 -51.37
C GLY A 735 41.96 59.36 -52.87
N PRO A 736 43.19 59.70 -53.32
CA PRO A 736 43.60 59.74 -54.73
C PRO A 736 43.69 58.37 -55.42
#